data_AF-A0A3G8JHL7-F1
#
_entry.id   AF-A0A3G8JHL7-F1
#
_cell.length_a   1.000
_cell.length_b   1.000
_cell.length_c   1.000
_cell.angle_alpha   90.00
_cell.angle_beta   90.00
_cell.angle_gamma   90.00
#
_symmetry.space_group_name_H-M   'P 1'
#
loop_
_entity.id
_entity.type
_entity.pdbx_description
1 polymer ?
#
loop_
_entity_poly.entity_id
_entity_poly.type
_entity_poly.pdbx_seq_one_letter_code
_entity_poly.pdbx_strand_id
1 'polypeptide(L)'
;MDSAPAAAVDDRSPLSRLRAEVAARDPGLDAFRRAVRPAVVVPIAAAVGLLFGGTATPLYAIFGSFALLVMVDFPGNRARRATSFAVLGVVGYAFVAAGSVLAHPGWLATGSMLVVGVVVSYVTILSSSFAAAQRAALLLFVLPVASPPGPVPDRLLGWTIALAVSVPAALYLLPPRHYGELRRRARAVCATLADLIGHRDGDRDAPDPTTVTIAMNRLREVYLGSDFRPSGMTAGSRALIRVVDDLEWLVAQVRHFGVRLPTELRGPVTDVLRSSAVVLDTTRPTERSADRAALEHAADTLRALLGERTHINVDTLVADPSEADAEAESIRMLHVHTTCSTVALIGRTIAWSSAADARPALMKIFGRQLTPTGAADRVLSEPEATRKSLSPRVFLTSVIARNALRTGVGLAGAVAMIQVVPVQHGFWVVLGAMSVLRTSALATGSTVLKAVLGTIVGFAIGALVVSALGTNEVALWIVLPVAAFGAAYVPQVASFAAGQASFTVMVVTLFNVLHPSGWKIGLVRVEDIALGCAVAVVASVILWPRGLASTARAAIDSATAAYVRYLGAATEQMTRGVDAESAAEVARRADDSVIAYRTSNDAARQYLSESGGSTDARTPVVRKISQANRIRVVADSIADLLPIPASSRSPRVCAVLERHTALVSAELMGDGVADLEPIAVDVVAALRADAAEDPANAQAAVPLVAAAAYLGELEVRYTAASTTPAS
;
A
#
# COMPACT_ATOMS: atom_id res chain seq x y z
N MET A 1 11.92 -48.90 -8.37
CA MET A 1 10.54 -49.43 -8.36
C MET A 1 9.81 -48.57 -7.35
N ASP A 2 9.43 -47.38 -7.83
CA ASP A 2 8.98 -46.24 -7.04
C ASP A 2 7.50 -46.35 -6.70
N SER A 3 7.18 -46.32 -5.41
CA SER A 3 5.82 -46.15 -4.91
C SER A 3 5.52 -44.66 -4.78
N ALA A 4 4.73 -44.14 -5.72
CA ALA A 4 4.15 -42.81 -5.69
C ALA A 4 3.28 -42.60 -4.43
N PRO A 5 3.20 -41.38 -3.86
CA PRO A 5 2.33 -41.11 -2.74
C PRO A 5 0.86 -41.13 -3.20
N ALA A 6 0.06 -41.95 -2.52
CA ALA A 6 -1.38 -42.07 -2.73
C ALA A 6 -2.05 -40.70 -2.56
N ALA A 7 -2.73 -40.23 -3.61
CA ALA A 7 -3.60 -39.06 -3.54
C ALA A 7 -4.70 -39.32 -2.50
N ALA A 8 -4.65 -38.59 -1.38
CA ALA A 8 -5.69 -38.62 -0.37
C ALA A 8 -7.03 -38.27 -1.03
N VAL A 9 -7.96 -39.23 -1.07
CA VAL A 9 -9.32 -39.03 -1.55
C VAL A 9 -10.05 -38.16 -0.53
N ASP A 10 -10.28 -36.90 -0.87
CA ASP A 10 -11.01 -35.92 -0.04
C ASP A 10 -12.51 -36.30 0.01
N ASP A 11 -12.90 -37.06 1.04
CA ASP A 11 -14.25 -37.63 1.26
C ASP A 11 -15.31 -36.59 1.70
N ARG A 12 -15.09 -35.32 1.36
CA ARG A 12 -16.01 -34.22 1.63
C ARG A 12 -17.23 -34.30 0.71
N SER A 13 -18.43 -34.27 1.29
CA SER A 13 -19.68 -34.13 0.52
C SER A 13 -19.62 -32.94 -0.45
N PRO A 14 -20.29 -32.98 -1.62
CA PRO A 14 -20.24 -31.89 -2.59
C PRO A 14 -20.67 -30.54 -1.99
N LEU A 15 -21.60 -30.55 -1.02
CA LEU A 15 -21.99 -29.35 -0.27
C LEU A 15 -20.87 -28.82 0.64
N SER A 16 -20.09 -29.71 1.27
CA SER A 16 -18.95 -29.30 2.10
C SER A 16 -17.76 -28.80 1.27
N ARG A 17 -17.53 -29.36 0.07
CA ARG A 17 -16.57 -28.83 -0.91
C ARG A 17 -16.99 -27.45 -1.40
N LEU A 18 -18.25 -27.28 -1.77
CA LEU A 18 -18.78 -26.01 -2.24
C LEU A 18 -18.78 -24.96 -1.13
N ARG A 19 -19.10 -25.34 0.12
CA ARG A 19 -18.93 -24.46 1.29
C ARG A 19 -17.47 -24.10 1.55
N ALA A 20 -16.54 -25.04 1.42
CA ALA A 20 -15.11 -24.76 1.60
C ALA A 20 -14.57 -23.86 0.48
N GLU A 21 -15.02 -24.05 -0.76
CA GLU A 21 -14.64 -23.24 -1.92
C GLU A 21 -15.23 -21.83 -1.83
N VAL A 22 -16.48 -21.69 -1.38
CA VAL A 22 -17.09 -20.39 -1.09
C VAL A 22 -16.42 -19.73 0.11
N ALA A 23 -16.10 -20.46 1.18
CA ALA A 23 -15.39 -19.91 2.34
C ALA A 23 -13.94 -19.49 1.99
N ALA A 24 -13.30 -20.17 1.03
CA ALA A 24 -12.00 -19.78 0.50
C ALA A 24 -12.08 -18.52 -0.39
N ARG A 25 -13.19 -18.33 -1.12
CA ARG A 25 -13.42 -17.18 -2.02
C ARG A 25 -14.04 -15.96 -1.34
N ASP A 26 -14.80 -16.15 -0.25
CA ASP A 26 -15.40 -15.09 0.58
C ASP A 26 -15.15 -15.36 2.08
N PRO A 27 -13.89 -15.16 2.56
CA PRO A 27 -13.57 -15.33 3.97
C PRO A 27 -14.44 -14.43 4.86
N GLY A 28 -15.19 -15.05 5.78
CA GLY A 28 -16.05 -14.32 6.72
C GLY A 28 -17.36 -13.76 6.13
N LEU A 29 -17.71 -14.13 4.89
CA LEU A 29 -18.91 -13.68 4.16
C LEU A 29 -18.96 -12.16 3.96
N ASP A 30 -17.81 -11.51 3.76
CA ASP A 30 -17.73 -10.05 3.64
C ASP A 30 -18.25 -9.57 2.28
N ALA A 31 -17.91 -10.26 1.19
CA ALA A 31 -18.43 -9.95 -0.14
C ALA A 31 -19.95 -10.14 -0.17
N PHE A 32 -20.47 -11.21 0.45
CA PHE A 32 -21.90 -11.44 0.60
C PHE A 32 -22.59 -10.30 1.35
N ARG A 33 -22.09 -9.96 2.55
CA ARG A 33 -22.65 -8.87 3.38
C ARG A 33 -22.64 -7.52 2.65
N ARG A 34 -21.58 -7.25 1.90
CA ARG A 34 -21.46 -6.03 1.09
C ARG A 34 -22.48 -6.01 -0.04
N ALA A 35 -22.72 -7.14 -0.70
CA ALA A 35 -23.67 -7.25 -1.82
C ALA A 35 -25.15 -7.19 -1.39
N VAL A 36 -25.48 -7.52 -0.14
CA VAL A 36 -26.83 -7.34 0.41
C VAL A 36 -27.25 -5.86 0.42
N ARG A 37 -26.32 -4.92 0.64
CA ARG A 37 -26.65 -3.49 0.66
C ARG A 37 -27.20 -2.97 -0.68
N PRO A 38 -26.47 -3.09 -1.82
CA PRO A 38 -26.99 -2.63 -3.11
C PRO A 38 -28.23 -3.41 -3.54
N ALA A 39 -28.38 -4.68 -3.16
CA ALA A 39 -29.59 -5.47 -3.42
C ALA A 39 -30.87 -4.80 -2.86
N VAL A 40 -30.77 -4.16 -1.70
CA VAL A 40 -31.89 -3.46 -1.06
C VAL A 40 -31.95 -1.99 -1.48
N VAL A 41 -30.81 -1.31 -1.47
CA VAL A 41 -30.75 0.15 -1.63
C VAL A 41 -30.94 0.60 -3.08
N VAL A 42 -30.41 -0.13 -4.08
CA VAL A 42 -30.54 0.28 -5.49
C VAL A 42 -32.01 0.30 -5.95
N PRO A 43 -32.84 -0.73 -5.67
CA PRO A 43 -34.28 -0.66 -5.93
C PRO A 43 -34.97 0.50 -5.20
N ILE A 44 -34.65 0.75 -3.92
CA ILE A 44 -35.24 1.85 -3.16
C ILE A 44 -34.90 3.20 -3.79
N ALA A 45 -33.63 3.41 -4.17
CA ALA A 45 -33.19 4.64 -4.82
C ALA A 45 -33.86 4.83 -6.19
N ALA A 46 -34.05 3.74 -6.96
CA ALA A 46 -34.81 3.76 -8.20
C ALA A 46 -36.26 4.20 -7.97
N ALA A 47 -36.94 3.60 -7.00
CA ALA A 47 -38.35 3.88 -6.69
C ALA A 47 -38.54 5.33 -6.22
N VAL A 48 -37.69 5.80 -5.30
CA VAL A 48 -37.72 7.20 -4.83
C VAL A 48 -37.42 8.17 -5.98
N GLY A 49 -36.46 7.85 -6.85
CA GLY A 49 -36.15 8.66 -8.03
C GLY A 49 -37.31 8.76 -9.02
N LEU A 50 -38.07 7.67 -9.21
CA LEU A 50 -39.27 7.65 -10.06
C LEU A 50 -40.44 8.41 -9.44
N LEU A 51 -40.58 8.38 -8.11
CA LEU A 51 -41.70 9.02 -7.41
C LEU A 51 -41.55 10.55 -7.28
N PHE A 52 -40.33 11.03 -7.05
CA PHE A 52 -40.07 12.43 -6.68
C PHE A 52 -39.26 13.22 -7.70
N GLY A 53 -38.82 12.59 -8.79
CA GLY A 53 -37.86 13.15 -9.73
C GLY A 53 -38.40 13.39 -11.14
N GLY A 54 -37.61 14.11 -11.94
CA GLY A 54 -37.83 14.21 -13.39
C GLY A 54 -37.22 13.04 -14.16
N THR A 55 -37.16 13.14 -15.49
CA THR A 55 -36.76 12.01 -16.36
C THR A 55 -35.32 11.53 -16.13
N ALA A 56 -34.42 12.43 -15.71
CA ALA A 56 -33.03 12.09 -15.42
C ALA A 56 -32.84 11.55 -13.99
N THR A 57 -33.70 11.90 -13.04
CA THR A 57 -33.50 11.63 -11.61
C THR A 57 -33.32 10.15 -11.26
N PRO A 58 -34.14 9.19 -11.77
CA PRO A 58 -33.97 7.77 -11.47
C PRO A 58 -32.58 7.25 -11.87
N LEU A 59 -32.11 7.62 -13.07
CA LEU A 59 -30.82 7.19 -13.59
C LEU A 59 -29.68 7.60 -12.63
N TYR A 60 -29.67 8.86 -12.20
CA TYR A 60 -28.63 9.37 -11.30
C TYR A 60 -28.75 8.80 -9.87
N ALA A 61 -29.97 8.54 -9.40
CA ALA A 61 -30.18 7.86 -8.12
C ALA A 61 -29.61 6.43 -8.14
N ILE A 62 -29.85 5.68 -9.20
CA ILE A 62 -29.40 4.30 -9.33
C ILE A 62 -27.88 4.21 -9.50
N PHE A 63 -27.32 4.92 -10.49
CA PHE A 63 -25.88 4.88 -10.71
C PHE A 63 -25.12 5.54 -9.56
N GLY A 64 -25.70 6.55 -8.90
CA GLY A 64 -25.15 7.11 -7.67
C GLY A 64 -25.10 6.09 -6.54
N SER A 65 -26.19 5.34 -6.32
CA SER A 65 -26.22 4.25 -5.33
C SER A 65 -25.25 3.13 -5.67
N PHE A 66 -25.14 2.76 -6.95
CA PHE A 66 -24.16 1.79 -7.41
C PHE A 66 -22.72 2.28 -7.20
N ALA A 67 -22.44 3.55 -7.49
CA ALA A 67 -21.15 4.18 -7.25
C ALA A 67 -20.77 4.10 -5.76
N LEU A 68 -21.71 4.44 -4.87
CA LEU A 68 -21.47 4.51 -3.42
C LEU A 68 -21.38 3.13 -2.74
N LEU A 69 -22.11 2.12 -3.22
CA LEU A 69 -22.22 0.81 -2.55
C LEU A 69 -21.43 -0.31 -3.22
N VAL A 70 -21.19 -0.23 -4.52
CA VAL A 70 -20.53 -1.28 -5.30
C VAL A 70 -19.13 -0.87 -5.73
N MET A 71 -18.98 0.34 -6.27
CA MET A 71 -17.68 0.79 -6.79
C MET A 71 -16.72 1.26 -5.71
N VAL A 72 -17.22 1.70 -4.55
CA VAL A 72 -16.43 2.29 -3.46
C VAL A 72 -16.45 1.41 -2.23
N ASP A 73 -15.26 1.21 -1.66
CA ASP A 73 -15.11 0.71 -0.30
C ASP A 73 -14.09 1.54 0.46
N PHE A 74 -14.58 2.47 1.28
CA PHE A 74 -13.69 3.30 2.06
C PHE A 74 -13.07 2.54 3.23
N PRO A 75 -11.73 2.55 3.36
CA PRO A 75 -11.06 1.94 4.49
C PRO A 75 -11.18 2.80 5.76
N GLY A 76 -11.14 2.15 6.92
CA GLY A 76 -11.07 2.82 8.22
C GLY A 76 -12.32 2.65 9.08
N ASN A 77 -12.31 3.31 10.24
CA ASN A 77 -13.44 3.29 11.17
C ASN A 77 -14.65 4.07 10.60
N ARG A 78 -15.82 3.94 11.24
CA ARG A 78 -17.06 4.56 10.76
C ARG A 78 -16.93 6.08 10.54
N ALA A 79 -16.26 6.80 11.45
CA ALA A 79 -16.07 8.24 11.33
C ALA A 79 -15.23 8.64 10.10
N ARG A 80 -14.12 7.91 9.84
CA ARG A 80 -13.28 8.12 8.65
C ARG A 80 -14.00 7.76 7.36
N ARG A 81 -14.80 6.68 7.37
CA ARG A 81 -15.66 6.31 6.22
C ARG A 81 -16.71 7.37 5.95
N ALA A 82 -17.38 7.88 6.99
CA ALA A 82 -18.36 8.96 6.87
C ALA A 82 -17.73 10.23 6.28
N THR A 83 -16.53 10.61 6.73
CA THR A 83 -15.78 11.74 6.16
C THR A 83 -15.45 11.50 4.68
N SER A 84 -15.02 10.28 4.32
CA SER A 84 -14.69 9.94 2.93
C SER A 84 -15.93 9.95 2.02
N PHE A 85 -17.08 9.47 2.50
CA PHE A 85 -18.36 9.58 1.82
C PHE A 85 -18.83 11.03 1.68
N ALA A 86 -18.63 11.87 2.70
CA ALA A 86 -18.97 13.29 2.63
C ALA A 86 -18.13 14.02 1.57
N VAL A 87 -16.81 13.77 1.52
CA VAL A 87 -15.93 14.32 0.49
C VAL A 87 -16.36 13.86 -0.90
N LEU A 88 -16.62 12.55 -1.09
CA LEU A 88 -17.14 12.04 -2.36
C LEU A 88 -18.51 12.63 -2.71
N GLY A 89 -19.37 12.88 -1.72
CA GLY A 89 -20.64 13.59 -1.86
C GLY A 89 -20.47 14.96 -2.50
N VAL A 90 -19.61 15.80 -1.90
CA VAL A 90 -19.29 17.15 -2.39
C VAL A 90 -18.66 17.11 -3.79
N VAL A 91 -17.69 16.22 -4.00
CA VAL A 91 -17.07 16.03 -5.32
C VAL A 91 -18.11 15.60 -6.35
N GLY A 92 -19.06 14.74 -5.96
CA GLY A 92 -20.16 14.30 -6.80
C GLY A 92 -21.06 15.45 -7.23
N TYR A 93 -21.44 16.37 -6.33
CA TYR A 93 -22.18 17.57 -6.71
C TYR A 93 -21.42 18.41 -7.73
N ALA A 94 -20.14 18.66 -7.48
CA ALA A 94 -19.29 19.44 -8.38
C ALA A 94 -19.15 18.78 -9.76
N PHE A 95 -18.93 17.46 -9.80
CA PHE A 95 -18.75 16.72 -11.04
C PHE A 95 -20.04 16.55 -11.83
N VAL A 96 -21.17 16.30 -11.16
CA VAL A 96 -22.47 16.22 -11.82
C VAL A 96 -22.85 17.57 -12.42
N ALA A 97 -22.67 18.67 -11.68
CA ALA A 97 -22.93 20.02 -12.17
C ALA A 97 -21.99 20.41 -13.31
N ALA A 98 -20.67 20.30 -13.10
CA ALA A 98 -19.67 20.68 -14.10
C ALA A 98 -19.77 19.83 -15.36
N GLY A 99 -19.93 18.52 -15.24
CA GLY A 99 -20.09 17.64 -16.40
C GLY A 99 -21.37 17.92 -17.19
N SER A 100 -22.43 18.43 -16.53
CA SER A 100 -23.67 18.81 -17.22
C SER A 100 -23.50 20.08 -18.05
N VAL A 101 -22.70 21.03 -17.55
CA VAL A 101 -22.40 22.28 -18.26
C VAL A 101 -21.38 22.05 -19.37
N LEU A 102 -20.34 21.26 -19.11
CA LEU A 102 -19.22 21.03 -20.02
C LEU A 102 -19.52 19.98 -21.10
N ALA A 103 -20.69 19.35 -21.08
CA ALA A 103 -21.09 18.37 -22.08
C ALA A 103 -21.11 18.97 -23.50
N HIS A 104 -21.40 20.27 -23.65
CA HIS A 104 -21.54 20.95 -24.93
C HIS A 104 -20.78 22.28 -24.96
N PRO A 105 -20.08 22.63 -26.06
CA PRO A 105 -19.79 21.82 -27.26
C PRO A 105 -18.88 20.61 -26.99
N GLY A 106 -18.92 19.60 -27.87
CA GLY A 106 -18.26 18.30 -27.65
C GLY A 106 -16.74 18.33 -27.43
N TRP A 107 -16.03 19.35 -27.93
CA TRP A 107 -14.60 19.51 -27.66
C TRP A 107 -14.32 19.90 -26.18
N LEU A 108 -15.22 20.64 -25.53
CA LEU A 108 -15.15 20.91 -24.10
C LEU A 108 -15.41 19.64 -23.28
N ALA A 109 -16.34 18.78 -23.73
CA ALA A 109 -16.59 17.48 -23.11
C ALA A 109 -15.33 16.60 -23.15
N THR A 110 -14.69 16.49 -24.31
CA THR A 110 -13.44 15.73 -24.47
C THR A 110 -12.30 16.33 -23.65
N GLY A 111 -12.09 17.65 -23.70
CA GLY A 111 -11.01 18.33 -22.98
C GLY A 111 -11.19 18.26 -21.46
N SER A 112 -12.41 18.46 -20.96
CA SER A 112 -12.72 18.33 -19.54
C SER A 112 -12.60 16.88 -19.05
N MET A 113 -13.00 15.89 -19.86
CA MET A 113 -12.80 14.47 -19.54
C MET A 113 -11.32 14.11 -19.43
N LEU A 114 -10.46 14.67 -20.31
CA LEU A 114 -9.02 14.50 -20.21
C LEU A 114 -8.51 15.01 -18.86
N VAL A 115 -8.83 16.27 -18.52
CA VAL A 115 -8.38 16.90 -17.27
C VAL A 115 -8.88 16.13 -16.05
N VAL A 116 -10.19 15.86 -15.96
CA VAL A 116 -10.78 15.11 -14.83
C VAL A 116 -10.20 13.70 -14.74
N GLY A 117 -10.06 13.02 -15.87
CA GLY A 117 -9.47 11.67 -15.93
C GLY A 117 -8.04 11.63 -15.40
N VAL A 118 -7.20 12.59 -15.78
CA VAL A 118 -5.83 12.71 -15.26
C VAL A 118 -5.83 13.08 -13.77
N VAL A 119 -6.56 14.13 -13.38
CA VAL A 119 -6.55 14.63 -11.99
C VAL A 119 -7.06 13.58 -11.01
N VAL A 120 -8.23 12.98 -11.29
CA VAL A 120 -8.84 11.97 -10.41
C VAL A 120 -7.94 10.73 -10.31
N SER A 121 -7.30 10.32 -11.41
CA SER A 121 -6.40 9.17 -11.40
C SER A 121 -5.07 9.47 -10.71
N TYR A 122 -4.56 10.69 -10.82
CA TYR A 122 -3.30 11.07 -10.17
C TYR A 122 -3.47 11.24 -8.66
N VAL A 123 -4.58 11.84 -8.21
CA VAL A 123 -4.90 12.07 -6.79
C VAL A 123 -4.98 10.76 -5.98
N THR A 124 -5.10 9.60 -6.63
CA THR A 124 -5.00 8.28 -5.98
C THR A 124 -3.65 8.05 -5.28
N ILE A 125 -2.57 8.72 -5.71
CA ILE A 125 -1.26 8.69 -5.03
C ILE A 125 -1.34 9.26 -3.62
N LEU A 126 -2.30 10.15 -3.38
CA LEU A 126 -2.44 10.81 -2.09
C LEU A 126 -2.92 9.81 -1.06
N SER A 127 -4.03 9.09 -1.33
CA SER A 127 -4.65 8.19 -0.36
C SER A 127 -5.40 6.99 -0.91
N SER A 128 -5.57 5.99 -0.06
CA SER A 128 -6.42 4.81 -0.30
C SER A 128 -7.89 5.15 -0.38
N SER A 129 -8.34 6.21 0.31
CA SER A 129 -9.70 6.71 0.15
C SER A 129 -9.90 7.28 -1.25
N PHE A 130 -8.94 8.04 -1.78
CA PHE A 130 -9.01 8.56 -3.15
C PHE A 130 -8.91 7.44 -4.20
N ALA A 131 -8.00 6.48 -3.98
CA ALA A 131 -7.92 5.28 -4.82
C ALA A 131 -9.25 4.49 -4.82
N ALA A 132 -9.87 4.30 -3.65
CA ALA A 132 -11.17 3.64 -3.54
C ALA A 132 -12.31 4.44 -4.20
N ALA A 133 -12.24 5.78 -4.15
CA ALA A 133 -13.22 6.66 -4.78
C ALA A 133 -13.04 6.84 -6.29
N GLN A 134 -11.87 6.51 -6.85
CA GLN A 134 -11.48 6.89 -8.21
C GLN A 134 -12.55 6.55 -9.26
N ARG A 135 -13.00 5.28 -9.30
CA ARG A 135 -13.98 4.82 -10.30
C ARG A 135 -15.35 5.47 -10.13
N ALA A 136 -15.80 5.64 -8.89
CA ALA A 136 -17.07 6.31 -8.61
C ALA A 136 -17.01 7.80 -8.95
N ALA A 137 -15.93 8.48 -8.60
CA ALA A 137 -15.73 9.88 -8.95
C ALA A 137 -15.72 10.06 -10.48
N LEU A 138 -15.00 9.21 -11.22
CA LEU A 138 -15.04 9.23 -12.69
C LEU A 138 -16.45 8.98 -13.22
N LEU A 139 -17.18 7.99 -12.72
CA LEU A 139 -18.57 7.72 -13.13
C LEU A 139 -19.48 8.95 -12.93
N LEU A 140 -19.34 9.67 -11.81
CA LEU A 140 -20.15 10.87 -11.50
C LEU A 140 -19.92 12.03 -12.48
N PHE A 141 -18.72 12.10 -13.10
CA PHE A 141 -18.44 13.06 -14.17
C PHE A 141 -18.82 12.51 -15.56
N VAL A 142 -18.63 11.21 -15.78
CA VAL A 142 -18.94 10.54 -17.06
C VAL A 142 -20.44 10.54 -17.36
N LEU A 143 -21.28 10.26 -16.36
CA LEU A 143 -22.74 10.25 -16.51
C LEU A 143 -23.26 11.54 -17.19
N PRO A 144 -23.02 12.75 -16.66
CA PRO A 144 -23.54 13.97 -17.24
C PRO A 144 -22.86 14.40 -18.54
N VAL A 145 -21.56 14.11 -18.72
CA VAL A 145 -20.79 14.55 -19.90
C VAL A 145 -21.10 13.70 -21.13
N ALA A 146 -21.51 12.44 -20.94
CA ALA A 146 -21.79 11.47 -21.99
C ALA A 146 -23.28 11.08 -22.06
N SER A 147 -24.16 11.89 -21.46
CA SER A 147 -25.62 11.73 -21.54
C SER A 147 -26.25 12.95 -22.22
N PRO A 148 -27.41 12.78 -22.88
CA PRO A 148 -28.12 13.88 -23.52
C PRO A 148 -28.39 15.04 -22.55
N PRO A 149 -28.41 16.30 -23.02
CA PRO A 149 -28.62 17.47 -22.18
C PRO A 149 -29.94 17.36 -21.40
N GLY A 150 -29.93 17.80 -20.16
CA GLY A 150 -31.08 17.76 -19.27
C GLY A 150 -30.92 18.71 -18.09
N PRO A 151 -32.01 18.97 -17.35
CA PRO A 151 -31.98 19.91 -16.23
C PRO A 151 -30.99 19.45 -15.15
N VAL A 152 -30.05 20.33 -14.81
CA VAL A 152 -29.05 20.10 -13.75
C VAL A 152 -29.73 19.78 -12.40
N PRO A 153 -30.82 20.47 -11.98
CA PRO A 153 -31.51 20.14 -10.74
C PRO A 153 -31.97 18.68 -10.64
N ASP A 154 -32.49 18.10 -11.72
CA ASP A 154 -32.96 16.70 -11.73
C ASP A 154 -31.81 15.71 -11.52
N ARG A 155 -30.67 15.98 -12.15
CA ARG A 155 -29.44 15.17 -12.02
C ARG A 155 -28.89 15.25 -10.60
N LEU A 156 -28.86 16.45 -10.02
CA LEU A 156 -28.43 16.68 -8.64
C LEU A 156 -29.40 16.09 -7.61
N LEU A 157 -30.70 16.12 -7.88
CA LEU A 157 -31.71 15.47 -7.05
C LEU A 157 -31.48 13.95 -7.01
N GLY A 158 -31.19 13.33 -8.15
CA GLY A 158 -30.85 11.91 -8.23
C GLY A 158 -29.61 11.58 -7.38
N TRP A 159 -28.55 12.39 -7.48
CA TRP A 159 -27.37 12.26 -6.63
C TRP A 159 -27.69 12.44 -5.13
N THR A 160 -28.58 13.37 -4.80
CA THR A 160 -29.03 13.62 -3.42
C THR A 160 -29.75 12.40 -2.85
N ILE A 161 -30.65 11.79 -3.61
CA ILE A 161 -31.34 10.55 -3.25
C ILE A 161 -30.33 9.42 -3.03
N ALA A 162 -29.38 9.26 -3.94
CA ALA A 162 -28.32 8.26 -3.81
C ALA A 162 -27.53 8.42 -2.51
N LEU A 163 -27.12 9.65 -2.16
CA LEU A 163 -26.42 9.95 -0.90
C LEU A 163 -27.29 9.64 0.32
N ALA A 164 -28.55 10.10 0.32
CA ALA A 164 -29.47 9.98 1.44
C ALA A 164 -29.76 8.52 1.80
N VAL A 165 -29.90 7.63 0.81
CA VAL A 165 -30.19 6.21 1.06
C VAL A 165 -28.90 5.39 1.22
N SER A 166 -27.88 5.65 0.42
CA SER A 166 -26.69 4.78 0.36
C SER A 166 -25.68 5.04 1.46
N VAL A 167 -25.46 6.28 1.89
CA VAL A 167 -24.45 6.58 2.91
C VAL A 167 -24.82 5.98 4.27
N PRO A 168 -26.07 6.12 4.78
CA PRO A 168 -26.47 5.44 6.00
C PRO A 168 -26.36 3.91 5.88
N ALA A 169 -26.79 3.34 4.76
CA ALA A 169 -26.66 1.89 4.53
C ALA A 169 -25.19 1.43 4.54
N ALA A 170 -24.29 2.19 3.91
CA ALA A 170 -22.86 1.88 3.89
C ALA A 170 -22.19 1.94 5.28
N LEU A 171 -22.69 2.81 6.17
CA LEU A 171 -22.13 3.03 7.50
C LEU A 171 -22.72 2.12 8.58
N TYR A 172 -24.02 1.79 8.49
CA TYR A 172 -24.76 1.09 9.56
C TYR A 172 -25.24 -0.30 9.17
N LEU A 173 -25.55 -0.58 7.91
CA LEU A 173 -26.07 -1.89 7.49
C LEU A 173 -24.89 -2.87 7.27
N LEU A 174 -24.77 -3.90 8.10
CA LEU A 174 -23.75 -4.96 7.99
C LEU A 174 -22.30 -4.44 7.82
N PRO A 175 -21.77 -3.53 8.67
CA PRO A 175 -20.50 -2.85 8.46
C PRO A 175 -19.31 -3.81 8.22
N PRO A 176 -18.32 -3.45 7.37
CA PRO A 176 -17.17 -4.31 7.08
C PRO A 176 -16.39 -4.66 8.35
N ARG A 177 -15.96 -5.93 8.47
CA ARG A 177 -15.28 -6.45 9.68
C ARG A 177 -13.75 -6.33 9.66
N HIS A 178 -13.15 -5.99 8.52
CA HIS A 178 -11.71 -6.01 8.29
C HIS A 178 -10.90 -4.87 8.95
N TYR A 179 -11.54 -4.01 9.74
CA TYR A 179 -10.82 -2.93 10.42
C TYR A 179 -9.87 -3.48 11.49
N GLY A 180 -8.56 -3.25 11.30
CA GLY A 180 -7.53 -3.57 12.29
C GLY A 180 -6.81 -4.90 12.09
N GLU A 181 -7.09 -5.66 11.03
CA GLU A 181 -6.42 -6.96 10.81
C GLU A 181 -4.91 -6.82 10.65
N LEU A 182 -4.44 -5.80 9.91
CA LEU A 182 -3.00 -5.50 9.79
C LEU A 182 -2.34 -5.23 11.16
N ARG A 183 -3.03 -4.48 12.04
CA ARG A 183 -2.55 -4.22 13.41
C ARG A 183 -2.54 -5.49 14.25
N ARG A 184 -3.59 -6.30 14.15
CA ARG A 184 -3.72 -7.58 14.86
C ARG A 184 -2.62 -8.56 14.45
N ARG A 185 -2.27 -8.60 13.16
CA ARG A 185 -1.20 -9.45 12.64
C ARG A 185 0.18 -8.92 13.02
N ALA A 186 0.41 -7.60 12.95
CA ALA A 186 1.64 -6.98 13.43
C ALA A 186 1.83 -7.22 14.94
N ARG A 187 0.76 -7.09 15.73
CA ARG A 187 0.73 -7.43 17.16
C ARG A 187 1.18 -8.87 17.40
N ALA A 188 0.64 -9.82 16.62
CA ALA A 188 1.01 -11.23 16.74
C ALA A 188 2.50 -11.46 16.49
N VAL A 189 3.10 -10.76 15.51
CA VAL A 189 4.55 -10.83 15.25
C VAL A 189 5.35 -10.23 16.42
N CYS A 190 4.97 -9.06 16.94
CA CYS A 190 5.64 -8.47 18.11
C CYS A 190 5.56 -9.40 19.33
N ALA A 191 4.39 -10.02 19.57
CA ALA A 191 4.19 -10.93 20.69
C ALA A 191 5.05 -12.20 20.55
N THR A 192 5.09 -12.83 19.38
CA THR A 192 5.89 -14.04 19.16
C THR A 192 7.38 -13.76 19.16
N LEU A 193 7.82 -12.58 18.69
CA LEU A 193 9.22 -12.14 18.84
C LEU A 193 9.59 -11.92 20.31
N ALA A 194 8.70 -11.31 21.10
CA ALA A 194 8.92 -11.14 22.53
C ALA A 194 8.99 -12.49 23.27
N ASP A 195 8.14 -13.44 22.89
CA ASP A 195 8.20 -14.81 23.39
C ASP A 195 9.56 -15.43 23.04
N LEU A 196 9.95 -15.43 21.77
CA LEU A 196 11.19 -16.05 21.31
C LEU A 196 12.44 -15.47 21.99
N ILE A 197 12.52 -14.15 22.15
CA ILE A 197 13.67 -13.45 22.75
C ILE A 197 13.71 -13.57 24.28
N GLY A 198 12.54 -13.68 24.92
CA GLY A 198 12.42 -13.69 26.37
C GLY A 198 12.85 -15.01 27.04
N HIS A 199 12.85 -16.13 26.32
CA HIS A 199 13.25 -17.43 26.87
C HIS A 199 14.76 -17.52 27.05
N ARG A 200 15.19 -18.21 28.11
CA ARG A 200 16.62 -18.44 28.42
C ARG A 200 17.18 -19.60 27.59
N ASP A 201 18.47 -19.56 27.28
CA ASP A 201 19.17 -20.66 26.63
C ASP A 201 19.00 -21.97 27.45
N GLY A 202 18.57 -23.05 26.78
CA GLY A 202 18.39 -24.37 27.39
C GLY A 202 17.01 -24.64 28.01
N ASP A 203 16.05 -23.72 27.87
CA ASP A 203 14.68 -23.95 28.31
C ASP A 203 14.00 -25.02 27.46
N ARG A 204 13.40 -26.04 28.10
CA ARG A 204 12.79 -27.19 27.39
C ARG A 204 11.54 -26.79 26.60
N ASP A 205 10.93 -25.66 26.95
CA ASP A 205 9.72 -25.11 26.35
C ASP A 205 10.00 -23.91 25.41
N ALA A 206 11.24 -23.73 24.94
CA ALA A 206 11.60 -22.64 24.04
C ALA A 206 10.71 -22.66 22.76
N PRO A 207 10.09 -21.52 22.38
CA PRO A 207 9.26 -21.44 21.18
C PRO A 207 10.04 -21.79 19.92
N ASP A 208 9.47 -22.61 19.03
CA ASP A 208 10.07 -22.89 17.73
C ASP A 208 10.24 -21.58 16.93
N PRO A 209 11.47 -21.22 16.47
CA PRO A 209 11.72 -20.07 15.60
C PRO A 209 10.85 -20.03 14.33
N THR A 210 10.33 -21.18 13.87
CA THR A 210 9.39 -21.20 12.73
C THR A 210 8.07 -20.49 13.05
N THR A 211 7.66 -20.41 14.32
CA THR A 211 6.42 -19.75 14.77
C THR A 211 6.38 -18.28 14.39
N VAL A 212 7.51 -17.58 14.54
CA VAL A 212 7.65 -16.18 14.14
C VAL A 212 7.56 -16.04 12.62
N THR A 213 8.14 -16.99 11.88
CA THR A 213 8.05 -17.01 10.41
C THR A 213 6.61 -17.20 9.93
N ILE A 214 5.84 -18.08 10.59
CA ILE A 214 4.42 -18.29 10.30
C ILE A 214 3.62 -17.01 10.60
N ALA A 215 3.89 -16.35 11.72
CA ALA A 215 3.25 -15.08 12.07
C ALA A 215 3.55 -13.98 11.03
N MET A 216 4.80 -13.89 10.58
CA MET A 216 5.23 -12.93 9.56
C MET A 216 4.62 -13.24 8.19
N ASN A 217 4.53 -14.50 7.80
CA ASN A 217 3.87 -14.92 6.54
C ASN A 217 2.39 -14.55 6.54
N ARG A 218 1.68 -14.76 7.65
CA ARG A 218 0.27 -14.33 7.80
C ARG A 218 0.12 -12.81 7.74
N LEU A 219 1.05 -12.05 8.33
CA LEU A 219 1.09 -10.59 8.19
C LEU A 219 1.30 -10.18 6.73
N ARG A 220 2.21 -10.85 6.02
CA ARG A 220 2.52 -10.62 4.62
C ARG A 220 1.35 -10.95 3.70
N GLU A 221 0.61 -12.02 3.96
CA GLU A 221 -0.62 -12.37 3.23
C GLU A 221 -1.65 -11.24 3.31
N VAL A 222 -1.89 -10.70 4.52
CA VAL A 222 -2.80 -9.57 4.70
C VAL A 222 -2.25 -8.30 4.02
N TYR A 223 -0.96 -8.01 4.18
CA TYR A 223 -0.30 -6.85 3.58
C TYR A 223 -0.32 -6.89 2.05
N LEU A 224 -0.10 -8.07 1.46
CA LEU A 224 -0.05 -8.25 0.01
C LEU A 224 -1.42 -8.43 -0.62
N GLY A 225 -2.35 -9.12 0.05
CA GLY A 225 -3.68 -9.51 -0.45
C GLY A 225 -4.79 -8.47 -0.25
N SER A 226 -4.54 -7.39 0.50
CA SER A 226 -5.50 -6.29 0.60
C SER A 226 -5.50 -5.46 -0.70
N ASP A 227 -6.51 -5.62 -1.56
CA ASP A 227 -6.71 -4.78 -2.78
C ASP A 227 -6.82 -3.28 -2.43
N PHE A 228 -7.27 -2.98 -1.21
CA PHE A 228 -7.31 -1.64 -0.61
C PHE A 228 -6.23 -1.52 0.46
N ARG A 229 -4.97 -1.37 0.05
CA ARG A 229 -3.92 -1.03 1.00
C ARG A 229 -4.19 0.36 1.58
N PRO A 230 -3.93 0.62 2.87
CA PRO A 230 -4.04 1.94 3.47
C PRO A 230 -2.90 2.88 2.98
N SER A 231 -2.87 3.20 1.68
CA SER A 231 -2.16 4.37 1.16
C SER A 231 -2.74 5.65 1.80
N GLY A 232 -1.85 6.59 2.10
CA GLY A 232 -1.97 7.46 3.25
C GLY A 232 -3.06 8.52 3.16
N MET A 233 -3.73 8.83 4.25
CA MET A 233 -3.77 10.27 4.58
C MET A 233 -3.10 10.38 5.92
N THR A 234 -3.59 9.60 6.88
CA THR A 234 -3.04 9.65 8.21
C THR A 234 -1.59 9.23 8.22
N ALA A 235 -0.78 10.08 8.84
CA ALA A 235 0.59 9.80 9.14
C ALA A 235 0.73 8.44 9.86
N GLY A 236 -0.21 8.09 10.75
CA GLY A 236 -0.24 6.79 11.44
C GLY A 236 -0.40 5.58 10.52
N SER A 237 -1.20 5.66 9.45
CA SER A 237 -1.33 4.56 8.48
C SER A 237 0.00 4.32 7.73
N ARG A 238 0.75 5.39 7.42
CA ARG A 238 2.05 5.30 6.75
C ARG A 238 3.13 4.71 7.67
N ALA A 239 3.12 5.10 8.94
CA ALA A 239 3.99 4.52 9.96
C ALA A 239 3.72 3.01 10.12
N LEU A 240 2.46 2.58 10.11
CA LEU A 240 2.13 1.16 10.23
C LEU A 240 2.62 0.32 9.05
N ILE A 241 2.62 0.86 7.83
CA ILE A 241 3.21 0.17 6.66
C ILE A 241 4.70 -0.04 6.88
N ARG A 242 5.39 0.99 7.35
CA ARG A 242 6.82 0.91 7.66
C ARG A 242 7.13 -0.15 8.72
N VAL A 243 6.29 -0.26 9.76
CA VAL A 243 6.41 -1.30 10.79
C VAL A 243 6.41 -2.71 10.19
N VAL A 244 5.68 -2.96 9.09
CA VAL A 244 5.71 -4.27 8.44
C VAL A 244 7.10 -4.57 7.86
N ASP A 245 7.72 -3.59 7.18
CA ASP A 245 9.06 -3.72 6.62
C ASP A 245 10.11 -3.91 7.74
N ASP A 246 9.99 -3.15 8.83
CA ASP A 246 10.90 -3.23 9.99
C ASP A 246 10.75 -4.57 10.75
N LEU A 247 9.51 -5.09 10.89
CA LEU A 247 9.26 -6.41 11.48
C LEU A 247 9.79 -7.54 10.59
N GLU A 248 9.56 -7.49 9.27
CA GLU A 248 10.12 -8.48 8.33
C GLU A 248 11.64 -8.54 8.48
N TRP A 249 12.26 -7.36 8.65
CA TRP A 249 13.69 -7.27 8.87
C TRP A 249 14.14 -7.84 10.22
N LEU A 250 13.48 -7.48 11.32
CA LEU A 250 13.81 -8.01 12.64
C LEU A 250 13.69 -9.54 12.69
N VAL A 251 12.68 -10.11 12.04
CA VAL A 251 12.53 -11.57 11.90
C VAL A 251 13.71 -12.18 11.14
N ALA A 252 14.18 -11.53 10.07
CA ALA A 252 15.36 -11.98 9.33
C ALA A 252 16.63 -11.94 10.19
N GLN A 253 16.86 -10.87 10.96
CA GLN A 253 18.01 -10.75 11.88
C GLN A 253 18.00 -11.86 12.94
N VAL A 254 16.88 -12.03 13.64
CA VAL A 254 16.75 -13.03 14.71
C VAL A 254 16.99 -14.45 14.17
N ARG A 255 16.54 -14.75 12.95
CA ARG A 255 16.76 -16.05 12.31
C ARG A 255 18.18 -16.27 11.81
N HIS A 256 18.77 -15.26 11.17
CA HIS A 256 20.08 -15.41 10.51
C HIS A 256 21.22 -15.49 11.53
N PHE A 257 21.16 -14.65 12.57
CA PHE A 257 22.22 -14.55 13.56
C PHE A 257 21.98 -15.44 14.79
N GLY A 258 20.77 -16.00 14.95
CA GLY A 258 20.38 -16.72 16.16
C GLY A 258 20.65 -15.89 17.42
N VAL A 259 20.35 -14.59 17.36
CA VAL A 259 20.91 -13.58 18.28
C VAL A 259 20.69 -13.98 19.74
N ARG A 260 21.78 -14.39 20.41
CA ARG A 260 21.83 -14.53 21.86
C ARG A 260 22.04 -13.15 22.46
N LEU A 261 20.94 -12.49 22.81
CA LEU A 261 21.03 -11.21 23.51
C LEU A 261 21.60 -11.43 24.93
N PRO A 262 22.50 -10.54 25.38
CA PRO A 262 22.94 -10.49 26.77
C PRO A 262 21.75 -10.44 27.74
N THR A 263 21.90 -11.05 28.93
CA THR A 263 20.82 -11.15 29.93
C THR A 263 20.20 -9.80 30.28
N GLU A 264 21.02 -8.76 30.35
CA GLU A 264 20.62 -7.39 30.68
C GLU A 264 19.75 -6.74 29.60
N LEU A 265 19.94 -7.10 28.33
CA LEU A 265 19.20 -6.53 27.19
C LEU A 265 17.93 -7.31 26.86
N ARG A 266 17.80 -8.57 27.28
CA ARG A 266 16.61 -9.39 27.02
C ARG A 266 15.34 -8.75 27.56
N GLY A 267 15.33 -8.35 28.84
CA GLY A 267 14.19 -7.69 29.48
C GLY A 267 13.72 -6.44 28.73
N PRO A 268 14.59 -5.42 28.58
CA PRO A 268 14.26 -4.20 27.84
C PRO A 268 13.78 -4.44 26.40
N VAL A 269 14.39 -5.38 25.67
CA VAL A 269 13.94 -5.75 24.32
C VAL A 269 12.53 -6.37 24.35
N THR A 270 12.27 -7.28 25.28
CA THR A 270 10.94 -7.87 25.43
C THR A 270 9.90 -6.84 25.85
N ASP A 271 10.25 -5.88 26.71
CA ASP A 271 9.33 -4.83 27.18
C ASP A 271 8.87 -3.94 26.02
N VAL A 272 9.78 -3.57 25.11
CA VAL A 272 9.43 -2.80 23.90
C VAL A 272 8.48 -3.59 23.00
N LEU A 273 8.77 -4.87 22.74
CA LEU A 273 7.95 -5.71 21.86
C LEU A 273 6.56 -6.00 22.46
N ARG A 274 6.49 -6.25 23.78
CA ARG A 274 5.22 -6.42 24.50
C ARG A 274 4.40 -5.13 24.53
N SER A 275 5.02 -4.00 24.86
CA SER A 275 4.35 -2.70 24.85
C SER A 275 3.88 -2.32 23.45
N SER A 276 4.66 -2.67 22.42
CA SER A 276 4.26 -2.53 21.01
C SER A 276 3.02 -3.35 20.69
N ALA A 277 2.96 -4.59 21.16
CA ALA A 277 1.80 -5.46 21.00
C ALA A 277 0.56 -4.89 21.71
N VAL A 278 0.70 -4.34 22.92
CA VAL A 278 -0.39 -3.68 23.66
C VAL A 278 -0.93 -2.49 22.86
N VAL A 279 -0.07 -1.54 22.46
CA VAL A 279 -0.48 -0.34 21.70
C VAL A 279 -1.20 -0.68 20.39
N LEU A 280 -0.76 -1.76 19.71
CA LEU A 280 -1.41 -2.23 18.48
C LEU A 280 -2.81 -2.82 18.71
N ASP A 281 -3.10 -3.32 19.92
CA ASP A 281 -4.40 -3.86 20.33
C ASP A 281 -5.32 -2.80 20.95
N THR A 282 -4.77 -1.70 21.47
CA THR A 282 -5.52 -0.66 22.18
C THR A 282 -6.54 0.06 21.28
N THR A 283 -7.80 -0.32 21.42
CA THR A 283 -8.93 0.27 20.69
C THR A 283 -9.51 1.50 21.39
N ARG A 284 -9.45 1.56 22.73
CA ARG A 284 -10.05 2.62 23.53
C ARG A 284 -9.18 3.88 23.57
N PRO A 285 -9.74 5.08 23.29
CA PRO A 285 -8.98 6.33 23.32
C PRO A 285 -8.35 6.66 24.69
N THR A 286 -8.99 6.25 25.79
CA THR A 286 -8.58 6.56 27.17
C THR A 286 -7.32 5.81 27.60
N GLU A 287 -7.17 4.56 27.17
CA GLU A 287 -6.02 3.69 27.49
C GLU A 287 -4.83 4.00 26.56
N ARG A 288 -5.11 4.48 25.33
CA ARG A 288 -4.12 4.72 24.28
C ARG A 288 -2.99 5.66 24.68
N SER A 289 -3.26 6.69 25.49
CA SER A 289 -2.21 7.62 25.93
C SER A 289 -1.25 6.98 26.93
N ALA A 290 -1.76 6.17 27.86
CA ALA A 290 -0.95 5.50 28.87
C ALA A 290 -0.11 4.38 28.23
N ASP A 291 -0.72 3.53 27.40
CA ASP A 291 -0.02 2.45 26.70
C ASP A 291 1.09 2.99 25.79
N ARG A 292 0.81 4.11 25.11
CA ARG A 292 1.81 4.80 24.29
C ARG A 292 2.97 5.33 25.12
N ALA A 293 2.70 5.98 26.26
CA ALA A 293 3.74 6.50 27.13
C ALA A 293 4.62 5.37 27.70
N ALA A 294 4.02 4.22 28.03
CA ALA A 294 4.76 3.04 28.46
C ALA A 294 5.69 2.51 27.34
N LEU A 295 5.21 2.47 26.10
CA LEU A 295 6.03 2.08 24.94
C LEU A 295 7.17 3.08 24.67
N GLU A 296 6.90 4.38 24.73
CA GLU A 296 7.92 5.43 24.58
C GLU A 296 9.00 5.27 25.65
N HIS A 297 8.61 5.06 26.91
CA HIS A 297 9.53 4.83 28.01
C HIS A 297 10.38 3.55 27.81
N ALA A 298 9.76 2.42 27.44
CA ALA A 298 10.49 1.19 27.19
C ALA A 298 11.52 1.34 26.05
N ALA A 299 11.15 2.05 24.98
CA ALA A 299 12.03 2.29 23.85
C ALA A 299 13.21 3.21 24.23
N ASP A 300 12.98 4.25 25.02
CA ASP A 300 14.04 5.14 25.50
C ASP A 300 14.97 4.44 26.49
N THR A 301 14.45 3.60 27.39
CA THR A 301 15.25 2.77 28.29
C THR A 301 16.16 1.82 27.52
N LEU A 302 15.63 1.13 26.49
CA LEU A 302 16.44 0.26 25.64
C LEU A 302 17.57 1.03 24.92
N ARG A 303 17.30 2.24 24.42
CA ARG A 303 18.34 3.06 23.76
C ARG A 303 19.40 3.55 24.74
N ALA A 304 19.00 3.98 25.93
CA ALA A 304 19.94 4.43 26.97
C ALA A 304 20.89 3.29 27.38
N LEU A 305 20.35 2.10 27.64
CA LEU A 305 21.13 0.90 27.96
C LEU A 305 22.04 0.48 26.80
N LEU A 306 21.56 0.59 25.55
CA LEU A 306 22.39 0.29 24.38
C LEU A 306 23.56 1.25 24.25
N GLY A 307 23.35 2.55 24.54
CA GLY A 307 24.41 3.56 24.57
C GLY A 307 25.48 3.22 25.61
N GLU A 308 25.06 3.00 26.86
CA GLU A 308 25.96 2.61 27.97
C GLU A 308 26.74 1.32 27.65
N ARG A 309 26.06 0.32 27.10
CA ARG A 309 26.70 -0.94 26.72
C ARG A 309 27.71 -0.77 25.59
N THR A 310 27.44 0.10 24.63
CA THR A 310 28.38 0.38 23.53
C THR A 310 29.67 1.00 24.07
N HIS A 311 29.59 1.90 25.06
CA HIS A 311 30.76 2.40 25.77
C HIS A 311 31.57 1.28 26.44
N ILE A 312 30.92 0.42 27.23
CA ILE A 312 31.57 -0.69 27.94
C ILE A 312 32.24 -1.67 26.97
N ASN A 313 31.56 -1.99 25.87
CA ASN A 313 32.08 -2.94 24.90
C ASN A 313 33.30 -2.36 24.17
N VAL A 314 33.32 -1.05 23.86
CA VAL A 314 34.50 -0.38 23.30
C VAL A 314 35.70 -0.50 24.24
N ASP A 315 35.52 -0.24 25.54
CA ASP A 315 36.59 -0.40 26.53
C ASP A 315 37.08 -1.87 26.59
N THR A 316 36.16 -2.82 26.51
CA THR A 316 36.46 -4.26 26.54
C THR A 316 37.26 -4.68 25.29
N LEU A 317 36.86 -4.21 24.11
CA LEU A 317 37.52 -4.52 22.83
C LEU A 317 38.94 -3.95 22.75
N VAL A 318 39.17 -2.77 23.34
CA VAL A 318 40.50 -2.16 23.41
C VAL A 318 41.40 -2.89 24.41
N ALA A 319 40.84 -3.34 25.53
CA ALA A 319 41.59 -4.02 26.59
C ALA A 319 41.90 -5.50 26.29
N ASP A 320 41.19 -6.15 25.37
CA ASP A 320 41.38 -7.58 25.07
C ASP A 320 42.78 -7.85 24.52
N PRO A 321 43.59 -8.76 25.10
CA PRO A 321 44.92 -9.05 24.58
C PRO A 321 44.90 -9.83 23.24
N SER A 322 43.80 -10.49 22.89
CA SER A 322 43.67 -11.36 21.72
C SER A 322 42.93 -10.64 20.58
N GLU A 323 43.58 -10.52 19.43
CA GLU A 323 42.98 -9.88 18.25
C GLU A 323 41.79 -10.69 17.71
N ALA A 324 41.93 -12.02 17.62
CA ALA A 324 40.87 -12.91 17.17
C ALA A 324 39.63 -12.91 18.09
N ASP A 325 39.83 -12.80 19.41
CA ASP A 325 38.71 -12.73 20.36
C ASP A 325 38.01 -11.36 20.30
N ALA A 326 38.78 -10.29 20.14
CA ALA A 326 38.24 -8.93 19.93
C ALA A 326 37.43 -8.83 18.63
N GLU A 327 37.89 -9.44 17.53
CA GLU A 327 37.13 -9.53 16.29
C GLU A 327 35.81 -10.30 16.46
N ALA A 328 35.87 -11.48 17.07
CA ALA A 328 34.68 -12.28 17.32
C ALA A 328 33.67 -11.56 18.23
N GLU A 329 34.15 -10.83 19.24
CA GLU A 329 33.30 -10.01 20.12
C GLU A 329 32.74 -8.78 19.40
N SER A 330 33.51 -8.12 18.54
CA SER A 330 33.06 -6.99 17.72
C SER A 330 31.89 -7.40 16.81
N ILE A 331 31.99 -8.55 16.13
CA ILE A 331 30.91 -9.10 15.31
C ILE A 331 29.65 -9.31 16.15
N ARG A 332 29.77 -9.94 17.34
CA ARG A 332 28.64 -10.15 18.25
C ARG A 332 28.02 -8.83 18.71
N MET A 333 28.85 -7.87 19.11
CA MET A 333 28.42 -6.55 19.55
C MET A 333 27.60 -5.83 18.47
N LEU A 334 28.09 -5.78 17.24
CA LEU A 334 27.41 -5.09 16.15
C LEU A 334 26.05 -5.73 15.83
N HIS A 335 25.95 -7.07 15.89
CA HIS A 335 24.66 -7.76 15.73
C HIS A 335 23.68 -7.46 16.87
N VAL A 336 24.15 -7.41 18.12
CA VAL A 336 23.33 -7.01 19.27
C VAL A 336 22.85 -5.56 19.10
N HIS A 337 23.75 -4.65 18.72
CA HIS A 337 23.43 -3.24 18.51
C HIS A 337 22.37 -3.02 17.42
N THR A 338 22.54 -3.66 16.26
CA THR A 338 21.57 -3.56 15.15
C THR A 338 20.20 -4.17 15.49
N THR A 339 20.17 -5.24 16.27
CA THR A 339 18.92 -5.87 16.73
C THR A 339 18.18 -4.96 17.72
N CYS A 340 18.88 -4.48 18.76
CA CYS A 340 18.29 -3.60 19.78
C CYS A 340 17.82 -2.26 19.19
N SER A 341 18.62 -1.66 18.29
CA SER A 341 18.23 -0.42 17.60
C SER A 341 17.03 -0.61 16.67
N THR A 342 16.92 -1.76 15.98
CA THR A 342 15.75 -2.09 15.17
C THR A 342 14.50 -2.28 16.04
N VAL A 343 14.60 -2.96 17.19
CA VAL A 343 13.49 -3.09 18.16
C VAL A 343 13.05 -1.71 18.67
N ALA A 344 13.99 -0.86 19.07
CA ALA A 344 13.69 0.50 19.52
C ALA A 344 13.02 1.33 18.40
N LEU A 345 13.47 1.21 17.15
CA LEU A 345 12.87 1.88 16.00
C LEU A 345 11.44 1.42 15.74
N ILE A 346 11.16 0.11 15.83
CA ILE A 346 9.81 -0.44 15.72
C ILE A 346 8.90 0.15 16.81
N GLY A 347 9.36 0.14 18.06
CA GLY A 347 8.61 0.70 19.19
C GLY A 347 8.27 2.17 19.01
N ARG A 348 9.26 3.00 18.64
CA ARG A 348 9.06 4.43 18.35
C ARG A 348 8.09 4.64 17.19
N THR A 349 8.22 3.88 16.10
CA THR A 349 7.35 4.01 14.93
C THR A 349 5.89 3.64 15.26
N ILE A 350 5.67 2.63 16.12
CA ILE A 350 4.33 2.24 16.60
C ILE A 350 3.75 3.31 17.54
N ALA A 351 4.53 3.79 18.51
CA ALA A 351 4.12 4.86 19.41
C ALA A 351 3.72 6.12 18.63
N TRP A 352 4.54 6.49 17.66
CA TRP A 352 4.28 7.61 16.77
C TRP A 352 3.06 7.39 15.89
N SER A 353 2.87 6.17 15.35
CA SER A 353 1.66 5.80 14.59
C SER A 353 0.40 6.05 15.43
N SER A 354 0.43 5.63 16.69
CA SER A 354 -0.63 5.82 17.66
C SER A 354 -0.88 7.30 17.97
N ALA A 355 0.18 8.09 18.19
CA ALA A 355 0.08 9.53 18.41
C ALA A 355 -0.52 10.27 17.20
N ALA A 356 -0.05 9.95 15.99
CA ALA A 356 -0.52 10.55 14.76
C ALA A 356 -2.01 10.28 14.50
N ASP A 357 -2.48 9.08 14.84
CA ASP A 357 -3.88 8.69 14.73
C ASP A 357 -4.77 9.26 15.85
N ALA A 358 -4.22 9.55 17.03
CA ALA A 358 -4.94 10.17 18.14
C ALA A 358 -5.27 11.66 17.89
N ARG A 359 -4.57 12.33 16.96
CA ARG A 359 -4.80 13.76 16.66
C ARG A 359 -6.25 14.06 16.25
N PRO A 360 -6.82 15.21 16.68
CA PRO A 360 -8.10 15.70 16.18
C PRO A 360 -8.12 15.86 14.65
N ALA A 361 -9.29 15.71 14.03
CA ALA A 361 -9.42 15.77 12.56
C ALA A 361 -8.88 17.08 11.96
N LEU A 362 -9.17 18.22 12.59
CA LEU A 362 -8.65 19.52 12.14
C LEU A 362 -7.12 19.59 12.19
N MET A 363 -6.49 19.06 13.25
CA MET A 363 -5.03 19.07 13.38
C MET A 363 -4.35 18.16 12.35
N LYS A 364 -4.99 17.05 11.97
CA LYS A 364 -4.55 16.22 10.85
C LYS A 364 -4.59 16.97 9.52
N ILE A 365 -5.65 17.74 9.26
CA ILE A 365 -5.79 18.54 8.03
C ILE A 365 -4.69 19.61 7.94
N PHE A 366 -4.39 20.30 9.04
CA PHE A 366 -3.36 21.33 9.07
C PHE A 366 -1.93 20.80 9.28
N GLY A 367 -1.76 19.49 9.46
CA GLY A 367 -0.45 18.88 9.74
C GLY A 367 0.19 19.34 11.06
N ARG A 368 -0.61 19.83 12.02
CA ARG A 368 -0.11 20.32 13.32
C ARG A 368 -0.07 19.21 14.37
N GLN A 369 0.58 19.50 15.51
CA GLN A 369 0.71 18.60 16.67
C GLN A 369 1.35 17.24 16.35
N LEU A 370 2.30 17.23 15.41
CA LEU A 370 3.20 16.10 15.22
C LEU A 370 4.43 16.36 16.07
N THR A 371 4.77 15.40 16.91
CA THR A 371 6.04 15.41 17.64
C THR A 371 7.18 15.32 16.64
N PRO A 372 8.25 16.13 16.82
CA PRO A 372 9.48 15.96 16.07
C PRO A 372 10.01 14.54 16.25
N THR A 373 10.51 13.96 15.17
CA THR A 373 11.14 12.63 15.13
C THR A 373 12.52 12.78 14.52
N GLY A 374 13.40 11.81 14.77
CA GLY A 374 14.64 11.67 14.01
C GLY A 374 14.37 11.38 12.54
N ALA A 375 15.43 11.42 11.73
CA ALA A 375 15.44 10.94 10.36
C ALA A 375 14.98 9.48 10.28
N ALA A 376 15.42 8.61 11.22
CA ALA A 376 15.08 7.20 11.20
C ALA A 376 13.62 6.94 11.51
N ASP A 377 12.93 7.69 12.36
CA ASP A 377 11.48 7.57 12.61
C ASP A 377 10.66 8.67 11.92
N ARG A 378 11.25 9.35 10.94
CA ARG A 378 10.63 10.45 10.20
C ARG A 378 9.37 10.03 9.48
N VAL A 379 8.28 10.72 9.79
CA VAL A 379 7.04 10.59 9.04
C VAL A 379 6.45 11.96 8.74
N LEU A 380 6.20 12.18 7.44
CA LEU A 380 5.69 13.45 6.93
C LEU A 380 4.24 13.67 7.38
N SER A 381 3.89 14.91 7.72
CA SER A 381 2.49 15.31 7.93
C SER A 381 1.63 15.09 6.67
N GLU A 382 0.31 15.13 6.82
CA GLU A 382 -0.66 15.05 5.71
C GLU A 382 -0.39 16.11 4.62
N PRO A 383 -0.19 17.41 4.96
CA PRO A 383 0.04 18.45 3.96
C PRO A 383 1.41 18.35 3.31
N GLU A 384 2.46 18.05 4.06
CA GLU A 384 3.81 17.85 3.50
C GLU A 384 3.85 16.65 2.56
N ALA A 385 3.19 15.56 2.95
CA ALA A 385 3.07 14.39 2.09
C ALA A 385 2.35 14.74 0.80
N THR A 386 1.26 15.51 0.88
CA THR A 386 0.51 15.98 -0.29
C THR A 386 1.34 16.90 -1.17
N ARG A 387 2.00 17.91 -0.59
CA ARG A 387 2.88 18.85 -1.31
C ARG A 387 4.01 18.11 -2.04
N LYS A 388 4.67 17.17 -1.37
CA LYS A 388 5.73 16.36 -1.99
C LYS A 388 5.17 15.46 -3.09
N SER A 389 4.01 14.83 -2.86
CA SER A 389 3.37 13.95 -3.86
C SER A 389 2.90 14.71 -5.10
N LEU A 390 2.44 15.96 -4.96
CA LEU A 390 2.01 16.82 -6.07
C LEU A 390 3.17 17.65 -6.68
N SER A 391 4.41 17.40 -6.25
CA SER A 391 5.54 18.14 -6.80
C SER A 391 5.74 17.82 -8.29
N PRO A 392 6.15 18.82 -9.12
CA PRO A 392 6.44 18.57 -10.54
C PRO A 392 7.47 17.46 -10.75
N ARG A 393 8.44 17.34 -9.84
CA ARG A 393 9.43 16.25 -9.85
C ARG A 393 8.76 14.88 -9.79
N VAL A 394 7.82 14.67 -8.86
CA VAL A 394 7.07 13.40 -8.75
C VAL A 394 6.19 13.19 -9.98
N PHE A 395 5.53 14.23 -10.50
CA PHE A 395 4.69 14.07 -11.69
C PHE A 395 5.49 13.57 -12.91
N LEU A 396 6.71 14.07 -13.12
CA LEU A 396 7.53 13.71 -14.28
C LEU A 396 8.18 12.32 -14.15
N THR A 397 8.50 11.88 -12.93
CA THR A 397 9.18 10.60 -12.68
C THR A 397 8.21 9.46 -12.33
N SER A 398 7.00 9.77 -11.86
CA SER A 398 6.08 8.77 -11.32
C SER A 398 5.38 7.93 -12.39
N VAL A 399 5.33 6.62 -12.14
CA VAL A 399 4.53 5.67 -12.91
C VAL A 399 3.04 5.99 -12.78
N ILE A 400 2.59 6.46 -11.61
CA ILE A 400 1.19 6.83 -11.37
C ILE A 400 0.78 8.01 -12.25
N ALA A 401 1.65 9.01 -12.43
CA ALA A 401 1.35 10.15 -13.30
C ALA A 401 1.18 9.73 -14.76
N ARG A 402 2.05 8.84 -15.25
CA ARG A 402 1.92 8.25 -16.60
C ARG A 402 0.64 7.45 -16.74
N ASN A 403 0.29 6.65 -15.72
CA ASN A 403 -0.96 5.90 -15.69
C ASN A 403 -2.21 6.80 -15.63
N ALA A 404 -2.12 7.91 -14.91
CA ALA A 404 -3.17 8.91 -14.83
C ALA A 404 -3.39 9.58 -16.17
N LEU A 405 -2.30 9.98 -16.86
CA LEU A 405 -2.35 10.50 -18.22
C LEU A 405 -2.99 9.51 -19.18
N ARG A 406 -2.59 8.23 -19.12
CA ARG A 406 -3.18 7.13 -19.90
C ARG A 406 -4.68 6.98 -19.67
N THR A 407 -5.11 7.04 -18.40
CA THR A 407 -6.53 6.95 -18.05
C THR A 407 -7.29 8.16 -18.59
N GLY A 408 -6.75 9.37 -18.44
CA GLY A 408 -7.34 10.59 -19.00
C GLY A 408 -7.47 10.54 -20.53
N VAL A 409 -6.41 10.17 -21.24
CA VAL A 409 -6.41 10.07 -22.71
C VAL A 409 -7.39 8.99 -23.20
N GLY A 410 -7.41 7.81 -22.57
CA GLY A 410 -8.35 6.74 -22.94
C GLY A 410 -9.82 7.14 -22.74
N LEU A 411 -10.14 7.80 -21.63
CA LEU A 411 -11.49 8.26 -21.36
C LEU A 411 -11.90 9.46 -22.24
N ALA A 412 -10.97 10.39 -22.48
CA ALA A 412 -11.19 11.50 -23.43
C ALA A 412 -11.39 10.98 -24.85
N GLY A 413 -10.64 9.96 -25.28
CA GLY A 413 -10.85 9.28 -26.55
C GLY A 413 -12.23 8.63 -26.65
N ALA A 414 -12.73 8.05 -25.55
CA ALA A 414 -14.08 7.48 -25.53
C ALA A 414 -15.15 8.58 -25.62
N VAL A 415 -14.95 9.71 -24.94
CA VAL A 415 -15.81 10.89 -25.06
C VAL A 415 -15.73 11.53 -26.45
N ALA A 416 -14.57 11.50 -27.12
CA ALA A 416 -14.46 11.96 -28.50
C ALA A 416 -15.19 11.01 -29.47
N MET A 417 -15.10 9.70 -29.23
CA MET A 417 -15.76 8.67 -30.05
C MET A 417 -17.29 8.85 -30.08
N ILE A 418 -17.91 9.14 -28.93
CA ILE A 418 -19.37 9.36 -28.85
C ILE A 418 -19.84 10.64 -29.56
N GLN A 419 -18.92 11.57 -29.90
CA GLN A 419 -19.27 12.75 -30.70
C GLN A 419 -19.29 12.45 -32.21
N VAL A 420 -18.61 11.39 -32.64
CA VAL A 420 -18.50 11.02 -34.06
C VAL A 420 -19.35 9.81 -34.42
N VAL A 421 -19.62 8.92 -33.46
CA VAL A 421 -20.50 7.76 -33.63
C VAL A 421 -21.84 8.03 -32.93
N PRO A 422 -22.98 7.95 -33.64
CA PRO A 422 -24.29 8.13 -33.04
C PRO A 422 -24.64 6.92 -32.16
N VAL A 423 -24.32 7.01 -30.88
CA VAL A 423 -24.65 5.99 -29.88
C VAL A 423 -25.86 6.42 -29.05
N GLN A 424 -26.71 5.46 -28.66
CA GLN A 424 -27.91 5.77 -27.86
C GLN A 424 -27.57 6.17 -26.43
N HIS A 425 -26.55 5.54 -25.84
CA HIS A 425 -26.18 5.72 -24.44
C HIS A 425 -24.66 5.92 -24.30
N GLY A 426 -24.15 7.09 -24.70
CA GLY A 426 -22.69 7.35 -24.77
C GLY A 426 -21.90 7.08 -23.50
N PHE A 427 -22.49 7.24 -22.31
CA PHE A 427 -21.84 6.90 -21.04
C PHE A 427 -21.46 5.41 -20.95
N TRP A 428 -22.14 4.51 -21.68
CA TRP A 428 -21.79 3.10 -21.74
C TRP A 428 -20.47 2.81 -22.43
N VAL A 429 -20.15 3.57 -23.48
CA VAL A 429 -18.88 3.50 -24.19
C VAL A 429 -17.74 3.87 -23.23
N VAL A 430 -17.90 4.98 -22.51
CA VAL A 430 -16.89 5.47 -21.56
C VAL A 430 -16.73 4.51 -20.37
N LEU A 431 -17.82 3.93 -19.86
CA LEU A 431 -17.75 2.90 -18.82
C LEU A 431 -17.10 1.60 -19.30
N GLY A 432 -17.36 1.21 -20.55
CA GLY A 432 -16.67 0.10 -21.21
C GLY A 432 -15.16 0.32 -21.22
N ALA A 433 -14.72 1.48 -21.73
CA ALA A 433 -13.31 1.88 -21.73
C ALA A 433 -12.71 1.89 -20.32
N MET A 434 -13.37 2.53 -19.34
CA MET A 434 -12.93 2.59 -17.95
C MET A 434 -12.77 1.20 -17.30
N SER A 435 -13.64 0.25 -17.64
CA SER A 435 -13.59 -1.10 -17.05
C SER A 435 -12.44 -1.96 -17.57
N VAL A 436 -11.97 -1.68 -18.80
CA VAL A 436 -11.02 -2.51 -19.54
C VAL A 436 -9.61 -1.95 -19.60
N LEU A 437 -9.43 -0.63 -19.47
CA LEU A 437 -8.11 0.00 -19.44
C LEU A 437 -7.22 -0.66 -18.35
N ARG A 438 -6.09 -1.25 -18.76
CA ARG A 438 -5.05 -1.87 -17.90
C ARG A 438 -3.66 -1.39 -18.32
N THR A 439 -2.67 -1.41 -17.43
CA THR A 439 -1.42 -0.66 -17.68
C THR A 439 -0.53 -1.22 -18.78
N SER A 440 -0.91 -2.35 -19.40
CA SER A 440 -0.31 -2.86 -20.64
C SER A 440 -1.36 -3.20 -21.70
N ALA A 441 -0.95 -3.19 -22.97
CA ALA A 441 -1.79 -3.58 -24.10
C ALA A 441 -2.24 -5.05 -24.02
N LEU A 442 -1.35 -5.98 -23.63
CA LEU A 442 -1.68 -7.40 -23.45
C LEU A 442 -2.69 -7.62 -22.31
N ALA A 443 -2.49 -6.95 -21.16
CA ALA A 443 -3.46 -7.02 -20.06
C ALA A 443 -4.79 -6.37 -20.46
N THR A 444 -4.76 -5.28 -21.23
CA THR A 444 -5.96 -4.65 -21.79
C THR A 444 -6.68 -5.63 -22.70
N GLY A 445 -6.01 -6.25 -23.69
CA GLY A 445 -6.60 -7.18 -24.64
C GLY A 445 -7.26 -8.41 -23.99
N SER A 446 -6.59 -9.04 -23.03
CA SER A 446 -7.20 -10.15 -22.28
C SER A 446 -8.42 -9.71 -21.45
N THR A 447 -8.42 -8.47 -20.96
CA THR A 447 -9.55 -7.89 -20.25
C THR A 447 -10.68 -7.50 -21.20
N VAL A 448 -10.38 -7.01 -22.41
CA VAL A 448 -11.35 -6.73 -23.48
C VAL A 448 -12.14 -7.99 -23.79
N LEU A 449 -11.44 -9.09 -24.05
CA LEU A 449 -12.09 -10.36 -24.40
C LEU A 449 -13.05 -10.80 -23.28
N LYS A 450 -12.59 -10.74 -22.02
CA LYS A 450 -13.42 -11.08 -20.85
C LYS A 450 -14.61 -10.13 -20.68
N ALA A 451 -14.45 -8.84 -20.97
CA ALA A 451 -15.53 -7.85 -20.86
C ALA A 451 -16.61 -8.06 -21.91
N VAL A 452 -16.21 -8.22 -23.17
CA VAL A 452 -17.13 -8.45 -24.29
C VAL A 452 -17.86 -9.79 -24.11
N LEU A 453 -17.14 -10.88 -23.82
CA LEU A 453 -17.75 -12.19 -23.57
C LEU A 453 -18.70 -12.15 -22.36
N GLY A 454 -18.27 -11.54 -21.25
CA GLY A 454 -19.11 -11.36 -20.07
C GLY A 454 -20.39 -10.60 -20.39
N THR A 455 -20.30 -9.51 -21.16
CA THR A 455 -21.45 -8.71 -21.58
C THR A 455 -22.39 -9.50 -22.47
N ILE A 456 -21.88 -10.24 -23.46
CA ILE A 456 -22.70 -11.07 -24.35
C ILE A 456 -23.45 -12.14 -23.55
N VAL A 457 -22.77 -12.83 -22.63
CA VAL A 457 -23.41 -13.84 -21.76
C VAL A 457 -24.44 -13.19 -20.84
N GLY A 458 -24.11 -12.05 -20.23
CA GLY A 458 -25.05 -11.30 -19.38
C GLY A 458 -26.25 -10.78 -20.16
N PHE A 459 -26.07 -10.38 -21.41
CA PHE A 459 -27.16 -10.01 -22.32
C PHE A 459 -28.05 -11.21 -22.61
N ALA A 460 -27.48 -12.38 -22.96
CA ALA A 460 -28.27 -13.58 -23.20
C ALA A 460 -29.12 -13.98 -21.98
N ILE A 461 -28.53 -13.93 -20.77
CA ILE A 461 -29.24 -14.19 -19.51
C ILE A 461 -30.31 -13.13 -19.25
N GLY A 462 -29.97 -11.84 -19.38
CA GLY A 462 -30.90 -10.74 -19.14
C GLY A 462 -32.08 -10.75 -20.12
N ALA A 463 -31.82 -11.04 -21.39
CA ALA A 463 -32.83 -11.20 -22.42
C ALA A 463 -33.76 -12.38 -22.12
N LEU A 464 -33.20 -13.53 -21.68
CA LEU A 464 -34.01 -14.67 -21.25
C LEU A 464 -34.93 -14.31 -20.09
N VAL A 465 -34.38 -13.66 -19.04
CA VAL A 465 -35.14 -13.21 -17.87
C VAL A 465 -36.27 -12.26 -18.28
N VAL A 466 -35.97 -11.23 -19.08
CA VAL A 466 -36.99 -10.27 -19.55
C VAL A 466 -38.02 -10.94 -20.47
N SER A 467 -37.61 -11.89 -21.32
CA SER A 467 -38.53 -12.61 -22.20
C SER A 467 -39.47 -13.55 -21.44
N ALA A 468 -39.00 -14.19 -20.38
CA ALA A 468 -39.77 -15.13 -19.57
C ALA A 468 -40.75 -14.42 -18.63
N LEU A 469 -40.36 -13.26 -18.08
CA LEU A 469 -41.19 -12.47 -17.17
C LEU A 469 -42.12 -11.49 -17.90
N GLY A 470 -41.86 -11.24 -19.19
CA GLY A 470 -42.55 -10.23 -19.99
C GLY A 470 -42.27 -8.80 -19.50
N THR A 471 -43.12 -7.85 -19.91
CA THR A 471 -43.10 -6.46 -19.41
C THR A 471 -43.85 -6.30 -18.08
N ASN A 472 -43.96 -7.36 -17.28
CA ASN A 472 -44.65 -7.31 -15.99
C ASN A 472 -43.78 -6.53 -14.99
N GLU A 473 -44.24 -5.31 -14.68
CA GLU A 473 -43.54 -4.37 -13.81
C GLU A 473 -43.23 -4.98 -12.43
N VAL A 474 -44.21 -5.65 -11.81
CA VAL A 474 -44.03 -6.27 -10.47
C VAL A 474 -42.94 -7.33 -10.51
N ALA A 475 -42.90 -8.13 -11.56
CA ALA A 475 -41.91 -9.19 -11.71
C ALA A 475 -40.49 -8.63 -11.87
N LEU A 476 -40.32 -7.55 -12.63
CA LEU A 476 -39.03 -6.87 -12.79
C LEU A 476 -38.56 -6.22 -11.48
N TRP A 477 -39.47 -5.63 -10.69
CA TRP A 477 -39.16 -5.11 -9.36
C TRP A 477 -38.72 -6.20 -8.36
N ILE A 478 -39.26 -7.42 -8.47
CA ILE A 478 -38.84 -8.56 -7.65
C ILE A 478 -37.44 -9.06 -8.06
N VAL A 479 -37.14 -9.05 -9.36
CA VAL A 479 -35.84 -9.50 -9.89
C VAL A 479 -34.73 -8.48 -9.65
N LEU A 480 -35.04 -7.19 -9.62
CA LEU A 480 -34.04 -6.12 -9.50
C LEU A 480 -33.14 -6.26 -8.24
N PRO A 481 -33.64 -6.58 -7.03
CA PRO A 481 -32.80 -6.90 -5.88
C PRO A 481 -31.80 -8.04 -6.13
N VAL A 482 -32.24 -9.12 -6.78
CA VAL A 482 -31.41 -10.30 -7.08
C VAL A 482 -30.32 -9.93 -8.09
N ALA A 483 -30.67 -9.15 -9.11
CA ALA A 483 -29.72 -8.70 -10.12
C ALA A 483 -28.69 -7.71 -9.53
N ALA A 484 -29.13 -6.78 -8.67
CA ALA A 484 -28.25 -5.86 -7.95
C ALA A 484 -27.32 -6.58 -6.96
N PHE A 485 -27.81 -7.61 -6.27
CA PHE A 485 -26.98 -8.51 -5.47
C PHE A 485 -25.90 -9.18 -6.33
N GLY A 486 -26.29 -9.80 -7.45
CA GLY A 486 -25.37 -10.47 -8.36
C GLY A 486 -24.29 -9.53 -8.91
N ALA A 487 -24.67 -8.33 -9.34
CA ALA A 487 -23.74 -7.32 -9.84
C ALA A 487 -22.71 -6.85 -8.79
N ALA A 488 -23.02 -6.96 -7.50
CA ALA A 488 -22.11 -6.61 -6.41
C ALA A 488 -21.29 -7.80 -5.87
N TYR A 489 -21.88 -9.01 -5.87
CA TYR A 489 -21.28 -10.21 -5.29
C TYR A 489 -20.35 -10.94 -6.28
N VAL A 490 -20.84 -11.22 -7.50
CA VAL A 490 -20.16 -12.06 -8.49
C VAL A 490 -18.76 -11.54 -8.88
N PRO A 491 -18.52 -10.22 -9.06
CA PRO A 491 -17.18 -9.72 -9.36
C PRO A 491 -16.14 -10.03 -8.28
N GLN A 492 -16.56 -10.19 -7.02
CA GLN A 492 -15.65 -10.42 -5.89
C GLN A 492 -15.27 -11.90 -5.72
N VAL A 493 -16.15 -12.84 -6.11
CA VAL A 493 -15.99 -14.26 -5.80
C VAL A 493 -15.78 -15.17 -7.01
N ALA A 494 -16.06 -14.70 -8.23
CA ALA A 494 -16.00 -15.54 -9.43
C ALA A 494 -14.90 -15.09 -10.40
N SER A 495 -15.25 -14.23 -11.35
CA SER A 495 -14.29 -13.71 -12.34
C SER A 495 -14.75 -12.36 -12.86
N PHE A 496 -13.82 -11.61 -13.46
CA PHE A 496 -14.15 -10.34 -14.10
C PHE A 496 -15.23 -10.48 -15.19
N ALA A 497 -15.17 -11.56 -16.00
CA ALA A 497 -16.18 -11.83 -17.03
C ALA A 497 -17.56 -12.12 -16.42
N ALA A 498 -17.60 -12.94 -15.35
CA ALA A 498 -18.85 -13.22 -14.63
C ALA A 498 -19.42 -11.95 -13.99
N GLY A 499 -18.57 -11.08 -13.44
CA GLY A 499 -18.99 -9.78 -12.91
C GLY A 499 -19.60 -8.88 -13.97
N GLN A 500 -19.03 -8.82 -15.19
CA GLN A 500 -19.59 -8.09 -16.33
C GLN A 500 -20.94 -8.68 -16.77
N ALA A 501 -21.09 -10.01 -16.74
CA ALA A 501 -22.35 -10.66 -17.04
C ALA A 501 -23.45 -10.25 -16.04
N SER A 502 -23.19 -10.37 -14.74
CA SER A 502 -24.15 -9.99 -13.69
C SER A 502 -24.49 -8.51 -13.71
N PHE A 503 -23.52 -7.63 -14.00
CA PHE A 503 -23.78 -6.21 -14.19
C PHE A 503 -24.69 -5.95 -15.39
N THR A 504 -24.48 -6.66 -16.50
CA THR A 504 -25.35 -6.54 -17.70
C THR A 504 -26.77 -7.00 -17.41
N VAL A 505 -26.96 -8.10 -16.68
CA VAL A 505 -28.29 -8.56 -16.24
C VAL A 505 -28.97 -7.48 -15.40
N MET A 506 -28.28 -6.91 -14.41
CA MET A 506 -28.82 -5.81 -13.59
C MET A 506 -29.24 -4.62 -14.45
N VAL A 507 -28.40 -4.20 -15.40
CA VAL A 507 -28.68 -3.07 -16.28
C VAL A 507 -29.88 -3.34 -17.18
N VAL A 508 -29.95 -4.52 -17.80
CA VAL A 508 -31.08 -4.88 -18.68
C VAL A 508 -32.39 -4.92 -17.90
N THR A 509 -32.40 -5.53 -16.70
CA THR A 509 -33.57 -5.52 -15.81
C THR A 509 -33.96 -4.11 -15.42
N LEU A 510 -32.98 -3.31 -14.99
CA LEU A 510 -33.21 -1.95 -14.51
C LEU A 510 -33.77 -1.03 -15.60
N PHE A 511 -33.19 -1.03 -16.79
CA PHE A 511 -33.68 -0.18 -17.87
C PHE A 511 -35.07 -0.62 -18.34
N ASN A 512 -35.42 -1.90 -18.25
CA ASN A 512 -36.79 -2.35 -18.52
C ASN A 512 -37.79 -1.94 -17.41
N VAL A 513 -37.32 -1.71 -16.18
CA VAL A 513 -38.14 -1.07 -15.12
C VAL A 513 -38.36 0.42 -15.43
N LEU A 514 -37.33 1.14 -15.89
CA LEU A 514 -37.42 2.58 -16.16
C LEU A 514 -38.17 2.90 -17.47
N HIS A 515 -37.79 2.20 -18.55
CA HIS A 515 -38.32 2.37 -19.90
C HIS A 515 -38.43 1.00 -20.57
N PRO A 516 -39.64 0.39 -20.58
CA PRO A 516 -39.85 -0.94 -21.17
C PRO A 516 -39.49 -0.97 -22.66
N SER A 517 -38.26 -1.38 -22.97
CA SER A 517 -37.73 -1.39 -24.35
C SER A 517 -37.40 -2.81 -24.82
N GLY A 518 -37.63 -3.80 -23.95
CA GLY A 518 -37.38 -5.22 -24.21
C GLY A 518 -35.91 -5.57 -24.30
N TRP A 519 -35.60 -6.57 -25.12
CA TRP A 519 -34.24 -7.10 -25.31
C TRP A 519 -33.30 -6.14 -26.03
N LYS A 520 -33.82 -5.13 -26.76
CA LYS A 520 -33.03 -4.20 -27.59
C LYS A 520 -31.99 -3.42 -26.78
N ILE A 521 -32.30 -3.06 -25.52
CA ILE A 521 -31.35 -2.39 -24.61
C ILE A 521 -30.07 -3.19 -24.44
N GLY A 522 -30.19 -4.51 -24.32
CA GLY A 522 -29.03 -5.37 -24.12
C GLY A 522 -28.12 -5.45 -25.34
N LEU A 523 -28.68 -5.37 -26.56
CA LEU A 523 -27.91 -5.30 -27.79
C LEU A 523 -27.11 -3.99 -27.87
N VAL A 524 -27.76 -2.86 -27.58
CA VAL A 524 -27.10 -1.54 -27.50
C VAL A 524 -25.95 -1.55 -26.50
N ARG A 525 -26.12 -2.25 -25.36
CA ARG A 525 -25.07 -2.38 -24.35
C ARG A 525 -23.85 -3.14 -24.87
N VAL A 526 -24.04 -4.20 -25.66
CA VAL A 526 -22.94 -4.96 -26.28
C VAL A 526 -22.18 -4.08 -27.28
N GLU A 527 -22.90 -3.33 -28.12
CA GLU A 527 -22.32 -2.40 -29.09
C GLU A 527 -21.49 -1.31 -28.39
N ASP A 528 -22.07 -0.62 -27.41
CA ASP A 528 -21.40 0.46 -26.69
C ASP A 528 -20.13 -0.04 -25.96
N ILE A 529 -20.19 -1.22 -25.35
CA ILE A 529 -19.01 -1.83 -24.70
C ILE A 529 -17.95 -2.19 -25.72
N ALA A 530 -18.33 -2.71 -26.88
CA ALA A 530 -17.37 -3.04 -27.95
C ALA A 530 -16.65 -1.78 -28.45
N LEU A 531 -17.38 -0.68 -28.65
CA LEU A 531 -16.80 0.63 -29.00
C LEU A 531 -15.83 1.13 -27.93
N GLY A 532 -16.24 1.06 -26.65
CA GLY A 532 -15.39 1.45 -25.52
C GLY A 532 -14.10 0.60 -25.43
N CYS A 533 -14.22 -0.70 -25.67
CA CYS A 533 -13.09 -1.63 -25.75
C CYS A 533 -12.15 -1.28 -26.92
N ALA A 534 -12.69 -0.96 -28.10
CA ALA A 534 -11.88 -0.59 -29.26
C ALA A 534 -11.04 0.67 -28.97
N VAL A 535 -11.66 1.71 -28.40
CA VAL A 535 -10.94 2.92 -27.98
C VAL A 535 -9.86 2.60 -26.95
N ALA A 536 -10.18 1.76 -25.95
CA ALA A 536 -9.21 1.37 -24.92
C ALA A 536 -8.02 0.60 -25.51
N VAL A 537 -8.22 -0.27 -26.50
CA VAL A 537 -7.15 -0.98 -27.20
C VAL A 537 -6.26 0.00 -27.96
N VAL A 538 -6.86 0.89 -28.76
CA VAL A 538 -6.11 1.89 -29.53
C VAL A 538 -5.28 2.78 -28.60
N ALA A 539 -5.89 3.29 -27.53
CA ALA A 539 -5.18 4.11 -26.53
C ALA A 539 -4.04 3.32 -25.86
N SER A 540 -4.27 2.06 -25.48
CA SER A 540 -3.25 1.22 -24.84
C SER A 540 -2.08 0.87 -25.77
N VAL A 541 -2.33 0.62 -27.06
CA VAL A 541 -1.29 0.29 -28.05
C VAL A 541 -0.42 1.50 -28.38
N ILE A 542 -1.04 2.67 -28.60
CA ILE A 542 -0.32 3.90 -28.98
C ILE A 542 0.54 4.40 -27.82
N LEU A 543 0.02 4.39 -26.59
CA LEU A 543 0.68 5.05 -25.48
C LEU A 543 1.81 4.20 -24.86
N TRP A 544 1.72 2.86 -24.82
CA TRP A 544 2.76 2.04 -24.16
C TRP A 544 2.98 0.63 -24.76
N PRO A 545 3.96 0.46 -25.66
CA PRO A 545 4.38 -0.86 -26.15
C PRO A 545 5.29 -1.65 -25.18
N ARG A 546 5.74 -1.07 -24.05
CA ARG A 546 6.75 -1.68 -23.13
C ARG A 546 6.14 -2.28 -21.85
N GLY A 547 6.73 -3.37 -21.34
CA GLY A 547 6.22 -4.18 -20.22
C GLY A 547 6.48 -3.65 -18.80
N LEU A 548 5.57 -3.98 -17.87
CA LEU A 548 5.52 -3.47 -16.48
C LEU A 548 6.74 -3.80 -15.62
N ALA A 549 7.33 -4.98 -15.80
CA ALA A 549 8.51 -5.41 -15.05
C ALA A 549 9.71 -4.47 -15.25
N SER A 550 9.93 -4.01 -16.49
CA SER A 550 11.03 -3.10 -16.81
C SER A 550 10.90 -1.74 -16.14
N THR A 551 9.67 -1.24 -16.03
CA THR A 551 9.38 0.05 -15.37
C THR A 551 9.56 -0.04 -13.86
N ALA A 552 9.10 -1.13 -13.24
CA ALA A 552 9.30 -1.37 -11.82
C ALA A 552 10.80 -1.54 -11.48
N ARG A 553 11.54 -2.29 -12.31
CA ARG A 553 12.98 -2.49 -12.11
C ARG A 553 13.75 -1.17 -12.21
N ALA A 554 13.50 -0.39 -13.25
CA ALA A 554 14.12 0.92 -13.41
C ALA A 554 13.80 1.89 -12.26
N ALA A 555 12.57 1.86 -11.74
CA ALA A 555 12.19 2.69 -10.58
C ALA A 555 12.89 2.25 -9.28
N ILE A 556 13.06 0.94 -9.07
CA ILE A 556 13.83 0.40 -7.94
C ILE A 556 15.30 0.79 -8.09
N ASP A 557 15.90 0.61 -9.25
CA ASP A 557 17.32 0.91 -9.50
C ASP A 557 17.61 2.41 -9.31
N SER A 558 16.73 3.28 -9.84
CA SER A 558 16.81 4.73 -9.62
C SER A 558 16.68 5.10 -8.14
N ALA A 559 15.89 4.37 -7.34
CA ALA A 559 15.75 4.63 -5.93
C ALA A 559 16.97 4.14 -5.13
N THR A 560 17.49 2.96 -5.45
CA THR A 560 18.75 2.44 -4.89
C THR A 560 19.87 3.47 -5.08
N ALA A 561 20.03 4.02 -6.29
CA ALA A 561 21.04 5.04 -6.57
C ALA A 561 20.84 6.32 -5.72
N ALA A 562 19.60 6.73 -5.46
CA ALA A 562 19.32 7.87 -4.58
C ALA A 562 19.65 7.57 -3.12
N TYR A 563 19.38 6.35 -2.65
CA TYR A 563 19.70 5.92 -1.28
C TYR A 563 21.20 5.80 -1.05
N VAL A 564 21.94 5.25 -2.02
CA VAL A 564 23.40 5.16 -1.98
C VAL A 564 24.03 6.55 -1.86
N ARG A 565 23.58 7.52 -2.66
CA ARG A 565 24.05 8.91 -2.55
C ARG A 565 23.71 9.55 -1.20
N TYR A 566 22.56 9.23 -0.63
CA TYR A 566 22.18 9.72 0.70
C TYR A 566 23.04 9.08 1.80
N LEU A 567 23.29 7.76 1.72
CA LEU A 567 24.18 7.05 2.62
C LEU A 567 25.58 7.66 2.60
N GLY A 568 26.16 7.86 1.40
CA GLY A 568 27.47 8.49 1.24
C GLY A 568 27.54 9.87 1.87
N ALA A 569 26.54 10.73 1.64
CA ALA A 569 26.49 12.07 2.21
C ALA A 569 26.39 12.05 3.75
N ALA A 570 25.60 11.13 4.32
CA ALA A 570 25.47 10.98 5.77
C ALA A 570 26.78 10.49 6.42
N THR A 571 27.45 9.50 5.80
CA THR A 571 28.77 9.03 6.25
C THR A 571 29.81 10.14 6.15
N GLU A 572 29.89 10.84 5.03
CA GLU A 572 30.86 11.92 4.80
C GLU A 572 30.69 13.06 5.83
N GLN A 573 29.45 13.45 6.13
CA GLN A 573 29.17 14.45 7.15
C GLN A 573 29.63 13.98 8.54
N MET A 574 29.52 12.68 8.84
CA MET A 574 29.98 12.10 10.10
C MET A 574 31.51 12.10 10.22
N THR A 575 32.20 11.72 9.15
CA THR A 575 33.67 11.54 9.17
C THR A 575 34.42 12.86 8.98
N ARG A 576 33.91 13.79 8.18
CA ARG A 576 34.57 15.07 7.86
C ARG A 576 34.05 16.24 8.70
N GLY A 577 32.84 16.11 9.22
CA GLY A 577 32.22 17.08 10.10
C GLY A 577 31.10 17.88 9.45
N VAL A 578 30.44 18.68 10.31
CA VAL A 578 29.25 19.45 9.94
C VAL A 578 29.64 20.88 9.62
N ASP A 579 29.38 21.28 8.38
CA ASP A 579 29.31 22.68 7.98
C ASP A 579 27.92 22.97 7.37
N ALA A 580 27.65 24.23 7.04
CA ALA A 580 26.35 24.62 6.51
C ALA A 580 26.04 24.00 5.15
N GLU A 581 27.06 23.73 4.33
CA GLU A 581 26.92 23.16 3.00
C GLU A 581 26.67 21.64 3.07
N SER A 582 27.42 20.93 3.89
CA SER A 582 27.27 19.48 4.14
C SER A 582 25.92 19.18 4.79
N ALA A 583 25.49 19.99 5.76
CA ALA A 583 24.16 19.88 6.35
C ALA A 583 23.04 20.12 5.31
N ALA A 584 23.20 21.11 4.44
CA ALA A 584 22.24 21.37 3.38
C ALA A 584 22.21 20.24 2.33
N GLU A 585 23.35 19.65 2.00
CA GLU A 585 23.45 18.52 1.08
C GLU A 585 22.79 17.26 1.64
N VAL A 586 23.10 16.88 2.89
CA VAL A 586 22.45 15.74 3.55
C VAL A 586 20.94 15.95 3.62
N ALA A 587 20.47 17.15 3.96
CA ALA A 587 19.04 17.47 3.94
C ALA A 587 18.41 17.34 2.54
N ARG A 588 19.08 17.79 1.47
CA ARG A 588 18.62 17.61 0.08
C ARG A 588 18.53 16.13 -0.29
N ARG A 589 19.57 15.34 -0.01
CA ARG A 589 19.61 13.90 -0.29
C ARG A 589 18.58 13.12 0.52
N ALA A 590 18.35 13.53 1.77
CA ALA A 590 17.31 12.99 2.62
C ALA A 590 15.90 13.29 2.08
N ASP A 591 15.71 14.38 1.33
CA ASP A 591 14.43 14.71 0.68
C ASP A 591 14.23 13.90 -0.61
N ASP A 592 15.28 13.81 -1.42
CA ASP A 592 15.30 13.00 -2.65
C ASP A 592 15.07 11.52 -2.34
N SER A 593 15.64 10.99 -1.26
CA SER A 593 15.42 9.60 -0.83
C SER A 593 13.96 9.35 -0.44
N VAL A 594 13.26 10.33 0.13
CA VAL A 594 11.83 10.20 0.46
C VAL A 594 10.97 10.17 -0.81
N ILE A 595 11.33 10.96 -1.81
CA ILE A 595 10.66 10.96 -3.13
C ILE A 595 10.90 9.64 -3.85
N ALA A 596 12.15 9.19 -3.91
CA ALA A 596 12.57 7.93 -4.52
C ALA A 596 11.85 6.73 -3.89
N TYR A 597 11.74 6.69 -2.56
CA TYR A 597 10.99 5.67 -1.83
C TYR A 597 9.53 5.58 -2.25
N ARG A 598 8.87 6.70 -2.49
CA ARG A 598 7.47 6.68 -2.94
C ARG A 598 7.38 6.16 -4.36
N THR A 599 8.19 6.69 -5.27
CA THR A 599 8.14 6.33 -6.70
C THR A 599 8.47 4.86 -6.93
N SER A 600 9.49 4.31 -6.26
CA SER A 600 9.84 2.89 -6.38
C SER A 600 8.77 1.98 -5.78
N ASN A 601 8.22 2.34 -4.60
CA ASN A 601 7.13 1.58 -4.00
C ASN A 601 5.87 1.60 -4.86
N ASP A 602 5.51 2.75 -5.45
CA ASP A 602 4.35 2.85 -6.32
C ASP A 602 4.53 2.01 -7.60
N ALA A 603 5.72 2.02 -8.20
CA ALA A 603 6.05 1.19 -9.35
C ALA A 603 6.02 -0.31 -9.01
N ALA A 604 6.62 -0.73 -7.89
CA ALA A 604 6.59 -2.11 -7.44
C ALA A 604 5.17 -2.55 -7.07
N ARG A 605 4.36 -1.69 -6.46
CA ARG A 605 2.94 -1.96 -6.16
C ARG A 605 2.15 -2.23 -7.44
N GLN A 606 2.28 -1.36 -8.44
CA GLN A 606 1.58 -1.54 -9.71
C GLN A 606 1.98 -2.85 -10.40
N TYR A 607 3.28 -3.19 -10.36
CA TYR A 607 3.76 -4.47 -10.84
C TYR A 607 3.10 -5.63 -10.08
N LEU A 608 3.11 -5.61 -8.74
CA LEU A 608 2.54 -6.68 -7.92
C LEU A 608 1.02 -6.85 -8.12
N SER A 609 0.27 -5.75 -8.33
CA SER A 609 -1.18 -5.81 -8.55
C SER A 609 -1.56 -6.38 -9.91
N GLU A 610 -0.74 -6.17 -10.95
CA GLU A 610 -1.06 -6.62 -12.31
C GLU A 610 -0.39 -7.95 -12.68
N SER A 611 0.65 -8.34 -11.96
CA SER A 611 1.34 -9.62 -12.12
C SER A 611 0.53 -10.72 -11.42
N GLY A 612 -0.56 -11.19 -12.04
CA GLY A 612 -1.46 -12.24 -11.50
C GLY A 612 -0.84 -13.64 -11.29
N GLY A 613 0.46 -13.76 -10.99
CA GLY A 613 1.17 -15.03 -10.76
C GLY A 613 1.25 -15.47 -9.29
N SER A 614 1.76 -16.68 -9.06
CA SER A 614 1.99 -17.27 -7.73
C SER A 614 2.91 -16.39 -6.86
N THR A 615 2.83 -16.56 -5.54
CA THR A 615 3.64 -15.82 -4.56
C THR A 615 5.14 -15.89 -4.89
N ASP A 616 5.63 -17.04 -5.37
CA ASP A 616 7.04 -17.26 -5.70
C ASP A 616 7.54 -16.41 -6.88
N ALA A 617 6.71 -16.17 -7.89
CA ALA A 617 7.07 -15.31 -9.02
C ALA A 617 7.22 -13.83 -8.62
N ARG A 618 6.64 -13.42 -7.48
CA ARG A 618 6.67 -12.05 -6.96
C ARG A 618 7.81 -11.81 -5.98
N THR A 619 8.33 -12.86 -5.36
CA THR A 619 9.36 -12.82 -4.31
C THR A 619 10.61 -12.02 -4.68
N PRO A 620 11.20 -12.13 -5.89
CA PRO A 620 12.42 -11.40 -6.23
C PRO A 620 12.26 -9.89 -6.21
N VAL A 621 11.14 -9.36 -6.71
CA VAL A 621 10.87 -7.91 -6.75
C VAL A 621 10.60 -7.37 -5.36
N VAL A 622 9.84 -8.12 -4.54
CA VAL A 622 9.59 -7.76 -3.14
C VAL A 622 10.90 -7.75 -2.34
N ARG A 623 11.75 -8.77 -2.52
CA ARG A 623 13.06 -8.82 -1.88
C ARG A 623 13.93 -7.63 -2.29
N LYS A 624 14.01 -7.33 -3.59
CA LYS A 624 14.81 -6.21 -4.10
C LYS A 624 14.36 -4.86 -3.55
N ILE A 625 13.04 -4.61 -3.44
CA ILE A 625 12.55 -3.35 -2.89
C ILE A 625 12.76 -3.24 -1.37
N SER A 626 12.55 -4.33 -0.62
CA SER A 626 12.84 -4.36 0.82
C SER A 626 14.33 -4.14 1.10
N GLN A 627 15.21 -4.70 0.25
CA GLN A 627 16.66 -4.45 0.29
C GLN A 627 16.98 -2.98 0.05
N ALA A 628 16.45 -2.39 -1.04
CA ALA A 628 16.68 -0.98 -1.35
C ALA A 628 16.21 -0.07 -0.21
N ASN A 629 15.01 -0.32 0.33
CA ASN A 629 14.46 0.47 1.42
C ASN A 629 15.33 0.46 2.69
N ARG A 630 16.09 -0.62 2.96
CA ARG A 630 16.99 -0.63 4.11
C ARG A 630 18.15 0.33 3.98
N ILE A 631 18.74 0.49 2.79
CA ILE A 631 19.85 1.43 2.57
C ILE A 631 19.47 2.82 3.09
N ARG A 632 18.23 3.23 2.80
CA ARG A 632 17.69 4.48 3.33
C ARG A 632 17.55 4.48 4.85
N VAL A 633 17.04 3.41 5.46
CA VAL A 633 16.91 3.32 6.93
C VAL A 633 18.28 3.40 7.60
N VAL A 634 19.31 2.74 7.05
CA VAL A 634 20.69 2.83 7.54
C VAL A 634 21.23 4.26 7.42
N ALA A 635 21.02 4.92 6.28
CA ALA A 635 21.40 6.32 6.11
C ALA A 635 20.66 7.26 7.08
N ASP A 636 19.34 7.06 7.27
CA ASP A 636 18.54 7.80 8.24
C ASP A 636 19.02 7.54 9.69
N SER A 637 19.44 6.31 10.03
CA SER A 637 20.01 5.97 11.36
C SER A 637 21.38 6.61 11.61
N ILE A 638 22.24 6.67 10.59
CA ILE A 638 23.54 7.37 10.68
C ILE A 638 23.31 8.88 10.84
N ALA A 639 22.36 9.45 10.09
CA ALA A 639 22.00 10.85 10.21
C ALA A 639 21.47 11.22 11.61
N ASP A 640 20.80 10.29 12.30
CA ASP A 640 20.31 10.48 13.68
C ASP A 640 21.42 10.52 14.74
N LEU A 641 22.64 10.08 14.41
CA LEU A 641 23.80 10.19 15.30
C LEU A 641 24.45 11.57 15.28
N LEU A 642 24.09 12.43 14.31
CA LEU A 642 24.71 13.73 14.08
C LEU A 642 24.00 14.87 14.85
N PRO A 643 24.73 15.94 15.23
CA PRO A 643 26.18 16.14 15.06
C PRO A 643 26.99 15.40 16.12
N ILE A 644 28.18 14.90 15.75
CA ILE A 644 29.16 14.36 16.71
C ILE A 644 30.28 15.38 16.99
N PRO A 645 30.82 15.43 18.23
CA PRO A 645 31.97 16.27 18.55
C PRO A 645 33.18 16.00 17.65
N ALA A 646 34.02 17.01 17.40
CA ALA A 646 35.25 16.82 16.62
C ALA A 646 36.21 15.83 17.29
N SER A 647 36.24 15.79 18.62
CA SER A 647 37.00 14.81 19.40
C SER A 647 36.56 13.36 19.17
N SER A 648 35.33 13.15 18.70
CA SER A 648 34.78 11.82 18.41
C SER A 648 35.23 11.25 17.07
N ARG A 649 36.04 11.98 16.28
CA ARG A 649 36.50 11.55 14.95
C ARG A 649 37.85 10.86 15.04
N SER A 650 37.81 9.57 15.35
CA SER A 650 38.98 8.68 15.25
C SER A 650 39.39 8.54 13.76
N PRO A 651 40.61 8.95 13.37
CA PRO A 651 41.01 8.98 11.96
C PRO A 651 40.92 7.62 11.26
N ARG A 652 41.35 6.54 11.92
CA ARG A 652 41.33 5.21 11.31
C ARG A 652 39.90 4.67 11.21
N VAL A 653 39.08 4.85 12.24
CA VAL A 653 37.68 4.41 12.20
C VAL A 653 36.89 5.19 11.14
N CYS A 654 37.13 6.51 11.01
CA CYS A 654 36.56 7.30 9.91
C CYS A 654 36.96 6.75 8.54
N ALA A 655 38.23 6.39 8.33
CA ALA A 655 38.70 5.81 7.07
C ALA A 655 38.03 4.45 6.77
N VAL A 656 37.82 3.62 7.79
CA VAL A 656 37.08 2.35 7.66
C VAL A 656 35.62 2.62 7.25
N LEU A 657 34.92 3.55 7.89
CA LEU A 657 33.54 3.89 7.52
C LEU A 657 33.43 4.39 6.08
N GLU A 658 34.35 5.26 5.62
CA GLU A 658 34.38 5.75 4.23
C GLU A 658 34.64 4.60 3.24
N ARG A 659 35.62 3.74 3.54
CA ARG A 659 35.96 2.57 2.71
C ARG A 659 34.78 1.61 2.57
N HIS A 660 34.18 1.18 3.68
CA HIS A 660 33.06 0.24 3.66
C HIS A 660 31.81 0.84 3.03
N THR A 661 31.56 2.15 3.23
CA THR A 661 30.47 2.83 2.52
C THR A 661 30.69 2.80 1.01
N ALA A 662 31.91 3.04 0.53
CA ALA A 662 32.24 2.98 -0.90
C ALA A 662 32.09 1.56 -1.46
N LEU A 663 32.57 0.54 -0.74
CA LEU A 663 32.48 -0.86 -1.13
C LEU A 663 31.03 -1.35 -1.22
N VAL A 664 30.24 -1.10 -0.18
CA VAL A 664 28.80 -1.42 -0.16
C VAL A 664 28.08 -0.68 -1.29
N SER A 665 28.43 0.59 -1.54
CA SER A 665 27.85 1.39 -2.62
C SER A 665 28.15 0.81 -4.01
N ALA A 666 29.37 0.37 -4.27
CA ALA A 666 29.78 -0.24 -5.54
C ALA A 666 29.03 -1.56 -5.78
N GLU A 667 28.94 -2.41 -4.75
CA GLU A 667 28.21 -3.68 -4.82
C GLU A 667 26.71 -3.46 -5.10
N LEU A 668 26.10 -2.48 -4.41
CA LEU A 668 24.69 -2.11 -4.60
C LEU A 668 24.37 -1.58 -6.00
N MET A 669 25.36 -1.00 -6.68
CA MET A 669 25.24 -0.48 -8.04
C MET A 669 25.59 -1.52 -9.11
N GLY A 670 26.07 -2.71 -8.70
CA GLY A 670 26.36 -3.84 -9.59
C GLY A 670 27.79 -3.84 -10.16
N ASP A 671 28.70 -3.09 -9.54
CA ASP A 671 30.09 -2.98 -10.00
C ASP A 671 30.97 -4.18 -9.56
N GLY A 672 30.43 -5.06 -8.70
CA GLY A 672 31.00 -6.36 -8.33
C GLY A 672 32.22 -6.27 -7.41
N VAL A 673 32.07 -6.66 -6.15
CA VAL A 673 33.17 -6.77 -5.19
C VAL A 673 33.31 -8.22 -4.71
N ALA A 674 34.48 -8.82 -4.94
CA ALA A 674 34.81 -10.15 -4.40
C ALA A 674 35.39 -10.01 -2.99
N ASP A 675 34.83 -10.77 -2.04
CA ASP A 675 35.18 -10.85 -0.61
C ASP A 675 35.19 -9.51 0.15
N LEU A 676 34.04 -9.19 0.76
CA LEU A 676 33.95 -8.14 1.78
C LEU A 676 34.28 -8.76 3.14
N GLU A 677 35.46 -8.46 3.67
CA GLU A 677 35.75 -8.67 5.07
C GLU A 677 34.73 -7.88 5.93
N PRO A 678 34.17 -8.45 7.02
CA PRO A 678 33.16 -7.77 7.80
C PRO A 678 33.70 -6.45 8.39
N ILE A 679 32.94 -5.35 8.28
CA ILE A 679 33.32 -4.06 8.89
C ILE A 679 33.63 -4.17 10.38
N ALA A 680 33.05 -5.14 11.07
CA ALA A 680 33.31 -5.42 12.48
C ALA A 680 34.80 -5.69 12.77
N VAL A 681 35.49 -6.36 11.84
CA VAL A 681 36.93 -6.69 11.92
C VAL A 681 37.78 -5.44 11.69
N ASP A 682 37.55 -4.75 10.57
CA ASP A 682 38.29 -3.53 10.23
C ASP A 682 38.11 -2.42 11.29
N VAL A 683 36.90 -2.29 11.86
CA VAL A 683 36.62 -1.29 12.90
C VAL A 683 37.32 -1.61 14.21
N VAL A 684 37.38 -2.87 14.64
CA VAL A 684 38.07 -3.21 15.89
C VAL A 684 39.57 -3.00 15.76
N ALA A 685 40.16 -3.37 14.62
CA ALA A 685 41.57 -3.12 14.33
C ALA A 685 41.88 -1.61 14.34
N ALA A 686 41.06 -0.81 13.65
CA ALA A 686 41.20 0.65 13.61
C ALA A 686 41.04 1.30 15.00
N LEU A 687 40.04 0.85 15.77
CA LEU A 687 39.76 1.35 17.11
C LEU A 687 40.92 1.08 18.07
N ARG A 688 41.47 -0.13 18.07
CA ARG A 688 42.61 -0.51 18.91
C ARG A 688 43.88 0.27 18.54
N ALA A 689 44.11 0.47 17.24
CA ALA A 689 45.26 1.23 16.77
C ALA A 689 45.17 2.71 17.19
N ASP A 690 44.01 3.34 17.11
CA ASP A 690 43.82 4.73 17.54
C ASP A 690 43.86 4.88 19.07
N ALA A 691 43.38 3.86 19.81
CA ALA A 691 43.47 3.81 21.26
C ALA A 691 44.91 3.65 21.78
N ALA A 692 45.77 2.97 21.02
CA ALA A 692 47.19 2.84 21.34
C ALA A 692 47.96 4.18 21.21
N GLU A 693 47.48 5.10 20.38
CA GLU A 693 48.04 6.46 20.24
C GLU A 693 47.52 7.42 21.30
N ASP A 694 46.20 7.41 21.56
CA ASP A 694 45.57 8.15 22.65
C ASP A 694 44.36 7.35 23.16
N PRO A 695 44.36 6.89 24.43
CA PRO A 695 43.24 6.17 25.01
C PRO A 695 41.90 6.94 24.96
N ALA A 696 41.94 8.28 24.92
CA ALA A 696 40.74 9.10 24.79
C ALA A 696 40.03 8.93 23.43
N ASN A 697 40.75 8.52 22.38
CA ASN A 697 40.19 8.29 21.05
C ASN A 697 39.18 7.15 21.03
N ALA A 698 39.39 6.10 21.83
CA ALA A 698 38.50 4.95 21.90
C ALA A 698 37.10 5.36 22.37
N GLN A 699 37.01 6.05 23.51
CA GLN A 699 35.74 6.46 24.09
C GLN A 699 35.04 7.51 23.22
N ALA A 700 35.82 8.37 22.56
CA ALA A 700 35.26 9.39 21.68
C ALA A 700 34.66 8.77 20.40
N ALA A 701 35.16 7.61 19.94
CA ALA A 701 34.71 6.92 18.72
C ALA A 701 33.39 6.15 18.84
N VAL A 702 32.74 6.10 20.01
CA VAL A 702 31.48 5.35 20.22
C VAL A 702 30.38 5.63 19.17
N PRO A 703 30.13 6.90 18.76
CA PRO A 703 29.19 7.16 17.67
C PRO A 703 29.61 6.52 16.34
N LEU A 704 30.90 6.48 16.03
CA LEU A 704 31.43 5.85 14.82
C LEU A 704 31.24 4.33 14.85
N VAL A 705 31.41 3.69 16.02
CA VAL A 705 31.13 2.27 16.22
C VAL A 705 29.64 1.95 16.04
N ALA A 706 28.75 2.84 16.49
CA ALA A 706 27.32 2.71 16.22
C ALA A 706 27.00 2.84 14.72
N ALA A 707 27.65 3.77 14.01
CA ALA A 707 27.52 3.88 12.54
C ALA A 707 28.05 2.64 11.81
N ALA A 708 29.16 2.05 12.28
CA ALA A 708 29.69 0.80 11.76
C ALA A 708 28.70 -0.36 11.91
N ALA A 709 27.98 -0.41 13.04
CA ALA A 709 26.91 -1.39 13.24
C ALA A 709 25.83 -1.26 12.16
N TYR A 710 25.38 -0.05 11.84
CA TYR A 710 24.39 0.18 10.79
C TYR A 710 24.92 -0.16 9.38
N LEU A 711 26.18 0.13 9.07
CA LEU A 711 26.80 -0.23 7.79
C LEU A 711 26.99 -1.74 7.64
N GLY A 712 27.48 -2.43 8.68
CA GLY A 712 27.72 -3.88 8.66
C GLY A 712 26.42 -4.68 8.45
N GLU A 713 25.29 -4.09 8.81
CA GLU A 713 23.99 -4.67 8.49
C GLU A 713 23.71 -4.78 6.98
N LEU A 714 24.25 -3.87 6.17
CA LEU A 714 24.14 -3.94 4.72
C LEU A 714 25.04 -5.03 4.14
N GLU A 715 26.18 -5.34 4.77
CA GLU A 715 27.16 -6.33 4.31
C GLU A 715 26.67 -7.77 4.47
N VAL A 716 26.11 -8.12 5.64
CA VAL A 716 25.62 -9.48 5.93
C VAL A 716 24.51 -9.93 4.96
N ARG A 717 23.73 -8.98 4.45
CA ARG A 717 22.64 -9.28 3.51
C ARG A 717 23.11 -9.82 2.16
N TYR A 718 24.36 -9.56 1.77
CA TYR A 718 24.89 -9.94 0.45
C TYR A 718 25.78 -11.18 0.49
N THR A 719 26.49 -11.43 1.59
CA THR A 719 27.22 -12.69 1.83
C THR A 719 26.27 -13.89 2.04
N ALA A 720 25.05 -13.66 2.54
CA ALA A 720 24.00 -14.69 2.62
C ALA A 720 23.30 -14.97 1.28
N ALA A 721 23.31 -14.01 0.34
CA ALA A 721 22.68 -14.16 -0.97
C ALA A 721 23.52 -15.01 -1.94
N SER A 722 24.84 -15.07 -1.75
CA SER A 722 25.76 -15.93 -2.52
C SER A 722 25.74 -17.40 -2.07
N THR A 723 25.16 -17.71 -0.90
CA THR A 723 25.18 -19.05 -0.29
C THR A 723 23.86 -19.82 -0.40
N THR A 724 22.83 -19.30 -1.08
CA THR A 724 21.60 -20.06 -1.35
C THR A 724 21.70 -20.76 -2.71
N PRO A 725 21.88 -22.09 -2.79
CA PRO A 725 21.75 -22.79 -4.07
C PRO A 725 20.30 -22.66 -4.56
N ALA A 726 20.14 -22.40 -5.85
CA ALA A 726 18.86 -22.49 -6.52
C ALA A 726 18.34 -23.92 -6.40
N SER A 727 17.33 -24.14 -5.56
CA SER A 727 16.53 -25.37 -5.52
C SER A 727 15.08 -25.04 -5.85
#